data_AF-A0A9C8WIS4-F1
#
_entry.id   AF-A0A9C8WIS4-F1
#
_cell.length_a   1.000
_cell.length_b   1.000
_cell.length_c   1.000
_cell.angle_alpha   90.00
_cell.angle_beta   90.00
_cell.angle_gamma   90.00
#
_symmetry.space_group_name_H-M   'P 1'
#
loop_
_entity.id
_entity.type
_entity.pdbx_description
1 polymer ?
#
loop_
_entity_poly.entity_id
_entity_poly.type
_entity_poly.pdbx_seq_one_letter_code
_entity_poly.pdbx_strand_id
1 'polypeptide(L)'
;MRNLLLWFSGLVLSALMVLGLSACGDAPFAPEQTPSTGIPQPLIPDVNIPGGEDTSQTAGAATAVSRPTETPVVLGNKGQWYAVDVTAHSDNGVLGVLTLHLLRVQRTDDGLLLRIAFEYEGDSEMSILGGASSRDIHLTDSSGNEYALSDGDQNLIAFNPEGLSFLPGGGVAGNLLFPVPEGREPYTLHFPEFEPVEFRLEREMEPPLVSLPPGSYAIGQTLHSNASALQPVALRVDSVDVAASEVTFHVAFVNMDRRGYDISGPNGMSDAWLIDADRGQYVPVFVSENLAAGIAPPDGWQPGQANEGTITFPLPASPGVLRFAFRYYPAVTLTFDQTGLVSAAVTSLSGGPPPPTATPKPSQRAYQSINRMLVQQAHAILDGDEEAYLAPFAPELREVQGVIFRRMQQIPFSSYVLELDPGESLRDADRGEMNHVGVWGRYTLEGVPEDNDFRYTANYDFVKEGDSWQITVVRDGDFTPFWFLGDVVMNRSPHFLIFTRPDTEASTATLSDELESAYDVLEQRGLPLEPVNVVFFTAPDEGLHDLTGRNGTRVLGLAVAQYSFEENKVHVNSRAFFINGEAFARHADEMEADERAVTITHEMVHLALSKESRPFIPPWLSEGLAVYYANQAPPERLKILTGEGYLDRLSLTDLTAATSLGEHDVFGETVGYEYLYSGAVITYLVQNYGEEKVMAFYRAYATVPDAELAEKFSGMFAGLMADVHMSEMAQEKTPALVQEYFGMSLEELDAAVKAWLISSGGN
;
A
#
# COMPACT_ATOMS: atom_id res chain seq x y z
N MET A 1 -18.82 9.86 -14.29
CA MET A 1 -18.51 8.47 -14.72
C MET A 1 -17.07 8.34 -15.21
N ARG A 2 -16.11 8.83 -14.42
CA ARG A 2 -14.67 8.63 -14.63
C ARG A 2 -14.07 8.42 -13.24
N ASN A 3 -13.11 7.52 -13.16
CA ASN A 3 -12.39 7.05 -11.96
C ASN A 3 -13.10 5.91 -11.21
N LEU A 4 -13.15 4.76 -11.87
CA LEU A 4 -13.31 3.45 -11.25
C LEU A 4 -12.11 2.59 -11.69
N LEU A 5 -10.92 2.92 -11.17
CA LEU A 5 -9.76 2.01 -11.23
C LEU A 5 -9.90 1.06 -10.04
N LEU A 6 -10.50 -0.09 -10.30
CA LEU A 6 -10.57 -1.20 -9.36
C LEU A 6 -9.21 -1.90 -9.39
N TRP A 7 -8.50 -1.90 -8.27
CA TRP A 7 -7.40 -2.84 -8.05
C TRP A 7 -8.03 -4.21 -7.81
N PHE A 8 -7.91 -5.09 -8.80
CA PHE A 8 -8.23 -6.51 -8.70
C PHE A 8 -6.97 -7.28 -9.09
N SER A 9 -6.35 -7.94 -8.13
CA SER A 9 -5.33 -8.94 -8.39
C SER A 9 -6.07 -10.26 -8.69
N GLY A 10 -6.40 -10.49 -9.96
CA GLY A 10 -6.89 -11.80 -10.38
C GLY A 10 -5.73 -12.78 -10.36
N LEU A 11 -5.68 -13.68 -9.37
CA LEU A 11 -4.76 -14.81 -9.41
C LEU A 11 -5.22 -15.72 -10.56
N VAL A 12 -4.46 -15.73 -11.64
CA VAL A 12 -4.69 -16.62 -12.77
C VAL A 12 -3.67 -17.74 -12.66
N LEU A 13 -4.13 -18.99 -12.69
CA LEU A 13 -3.29 -20.17 -12.54
C LEU A 13 -2.95 -20.74 -13.92
N SER A 14 -1.69 -21.10 -14.16
CA SER A 14 -1.34 -21.99 -15.28
C SER A 14 -0.47 -23.12 -14.74
N ALA A 15 -0.93 -24.34 -14.96
CA ALA A 15 -0.15 -25.55 -14.68
C ALA A 15 -0.51 -26.61 -15.73
N LEU A 16 0.48 -27.43 -16.06
CA LEU A 16 0.52 -28.39 -17.17
C LEU A 16 0.76 -29.77 -16.55
N MET A 17 0.00 -30.79 -16.95
CA MET A 17 -0.27 -31.97 -16.11
C MET A 17 0.06 -33.27 -16.85
N VAL A 18 1.20 -33.90 -16.54
CA VAL A 18 1.60 -35.16 -17.20
C VAL A 18 0.90 -36.36 -16.57
N LEU A 19 0.01 -37.00 -17.33
CA LEU A 19 -0.61 -38.28 -16.98
C LEU A 19 0.25 -39.46 -17.47
N GLY A 20 0.61 -40.36 -16.55
CA GLY A 20 1.16 -41.67 -16.89
C GLY A 20 0.08 -42.53 -17.56
N LEU A 21 0.28 -42.88 -18.85
CA LEU A 21 -0.72 -43.60 -19.65
C LEU A 21 -0.78 -45.09 -19.28
N SER A 22 -2.00 -45.57 -18.99
CA SER A 22 -2.40 -46.98 -19.07
C SER A 22 -3.85 -47.04 -19.58
N ALA A 23 -4.06 -47.67 -20.74
CA ALA A 23 -5.31 -47.60 -21.53
C ALA A 23 -6.41 -48.60 -21.09
N CYS A 24 -7.70 -48.19 -21.17
CA CYS A 24 -8.87 -48.98 -21.62
C CYS A 24 -10.25 -48.27 -21.37
N GLY A 25 -11.07 -48.04 -22.41
CA GLY A 25 -12.43 -48.61 -22.52
C GLY A 25 -13.68 -47.69 -22.58
N ASP A 26 -14.16 -47.45 -23.81
CA ASP A 26 -15.42 -46.83 -24.32
C ASP A 26 -16.79 -47.04 -23.61
N ALA A 27 -17.65 -45.98 -23.55
CA ALA A 27 -18.99 -45.89 -24.21
C ALA A 27 -19.83 -44.62 -23.81
N PRO A 28 -20.72 -44.06 -24.69
CA PRO A 28 -21.14 -42.65 -24.66
C PRO A 28 -22.62 -42.36 -24.28
N PHE A 29 -22.91 -41.12 -23.85
CA PHE A 29 -24.27 -40.53 -23.80
C PHE A 29 -24.27 -39.07 -24.30
N ALA A 30 -25.29 -38.72 -25.10
CA ALA A 30 -25.46 -37.43 -25.79
C ALA A 30 -26.19 -36.35 -24.94
N PRO A 31 -25.95 -35.05 -25.16
CA PRO A 31 -26.64 -33.97 -24.44
C PRO A 31 -27.79 -33.32 -25.23
N GLU A 32 -28.78 -32.82 -24.49
CA GLU A 32 -29.97 -32.12 -24.99
C GLU A 32 -29.84 -30.60 -24.73
N GLN A 33 -30.09 -29.80 -25.75
CA GLN A 33 -29.99 -28.33 -25.76
C GLN A 33 -31.15 -27.64 -25.04
N THR A 34 -30.94 -26.43 -24.51
CA THR A 34 -31.99 -25.38 -24.41
C THR A 34 -31.39 -23.96 -24.31
N PRO A 35 -32.16 -22.90 -24.68
CA PRO A 35 -31.66 -21.72 -25.38
C PRO A 35 -31.58 -20.40 -24.56
N SER A 36 -30.93 -19.41 -25.19
CA SER A 36 -30.71 -18.03 -24.75
C SER A 36 -31.97 -17.19 -24.56
N THR A 37 -31.90 -16.22 -23.65
CA THR A 37 -32.73 -15.00 -23.68
C THR A 37 -31.90 -13.79 -23.27
N GLY A 38 -31.82 -12.79 -24.16
CA GLY A 38 -31.10 -11.54 -23.96
C GLY A 38 -31.84 -10.51 -23.09
N ILE A 39 -31.08 -9.52 -22.61
CA ILE A 39 -31.56 -8.40 -21.80
C ILE A 39 -31.10 -7.07 -22.43
N PRO A 40 -31.99 -6.05 -22.54
CA PRO A 40 -31.71 -4.77 -23.19
C PRO A 40 -31.02 -3.73 -22.29
N GLN A 41 -30.23 -2.85 -22.93
CA GLN A 41 -29.51 -1.72 -22.30
C GLN A 41 -30.43 -0.58 -21.83
N PRO A 42 -30.08 0.12 -20.73
CA PRO A 42 -30.75 1.35 -20.30
C PRO A 42 -30.07 2.64 -20.78
N LEU A 43 -30.91 3.62 -21.14
CA LEU A 43 -30.59 5.02 -21.42
C LEU A 43 -30.24 5.79 -20.13
N ILE A 44 -29.20 6.64 -20.16
CA ILE A 44 -28.86 7.60 -19.11
C ILE A 44 -28.84 9.03 -19.72
N PRO A 45 -29.49 10.03 -19.11
CA PRO A 45 -29.45 11.42 -19.58
C PRO A 45 -28.27 12.22 -18.99
N ASP A 46 -27.70 13.07 -19.83
CA ASP A 46 -26.62 14.03 -19.54
C ASP A 46 -27.02 15.10 -18.53
N VAL A 47 -26.12 15.41 -17.57
CA VAL A 47 -26.18 16.62 -16.75
C VAL A 47 -24.83 17.32 -16.79
N ASN A 48 -24.87 18.57 -17.23
CA ASN A 48 -23.78 19.50 -17.49
C ASN A 48 -23.55 20.38 -16.24
N ILE A 49 -22.29 20.60 -15.82
CA ILE A 49 -21.92 21.58 -14.76
C ILE A 49 -20.82 22.51 -15.31
N PRO A 50 -20.91 23.84 -15.12
CA PRO A 50 -20.03 24.82 -15.79
C PRO A 50 -18.68 24.98 -15.09
N GLY A 51 -17.63 25.16 -15.89
CA GLY A 51 -16.26 25.42 -15.45
C GLY A 51 -16.04 26.82 -14.88
N GLY A 52 -15.16 26.90 -13.88
CA GLY A 52 -14.55 28.13 -13.38
C GLY A 52 -13.11 28.22 -13.90
N GLU A 53 -12.76 29.40 -14.40
CA GLU A 53 -11.50 29.71 -15.08
C GLU A 53 -10.28 29.71 -14.16
N ASP A 54 -9.20 29.21 -14.75
CA ASP A 54 -7.85 29.05 -14.24
C ASP A 54 -7.08 30.38 -14.41
N THR A 55 -6.47 30.90 -13.34
CA THR A 55 -5.48 31.99 -13.42
C THR A 55 -4.19 31.56 -12.73
N SER A 56 -3.34 30.94 -13.53
CA SER A 56 -1.96 30.63 -13.18
C SER A 56 -1.09 31.90 -13.24
N GLN A 57 -0.51 32.28 -12.10
CA GLN A 57 0.69 33.10 -12.06
C GLN A 57 1.80 32.38 -11.29
N THR A 58 2.96 32.44 -11.92
CA THR A 58 4.21 31.72 -11.69
C THR A 58 4.85 31.97 -10.32
N ALA A 59 5.31 30.87 -9.71
CA ALA A 59 6.14 30.85 -8.52
C ALA A 59 7.44 31.66 -8.69
N GLY A 60 7.64 32.64 -7.82
CA GLY A 60 8.92 33.32 -7.59
C GLY A 60 9.53 32.80 -6.29
N ALA A 61 10.82 32.46 -6.34
CA ALA A 61 11.61 31.96 -5.21
C ALA A 61 11.48 32.86 -3.98
N ALA A 62 11.15 32.25 -2.83
CA ALA A 62 11.12 32.92 -1.53
C ALA A 62 12.52 33.38 -1.14
N THR A 63 12.82 34.65 -1.39
CA THR A 63 13.92 35.36 -0.74
C THR A 63 13.68 35.39 0.77
N ALA A 64 14.67 34.94 1.54
CA ALA A 64 14.70 35.03 2.99
C ALA A 64 14.25 36.44 3.44
N VAL A 65 13.10 36.51 4.12
CA VAL A 65 12.62 37.74 4.76
C VAL A 65 13.56 38.00 5.94
N SER A 66 14.55 38.84 5.73
CA SER A 66 15.37 39.40 6.79
C SER A 66 14.49 40.20 7.74
N ARG A 67 14.45 39.79 9.02
CA ARG A 67 13.82 40.51 10.15
C ARG A 67 13.98 42.03 10.02
N PRO A 68 12.90 42.82 9.98
CA PRO A 68 12.97 44.20 10.41
C PRO A 68 13.35 44.21 11.89
N THR A 69 14.44 44.90 12.20
CA THR A 69 14.96 45.07 13.55
C THR A 69 14.17 46.17 14.25
N GLU A 70 12.89 45.94 14.56
CA GLU A 70 12.19 46.83 15.49
C GLU A 70 12.51 46.37 16.91
N THR A 71 13.01 47.30 17.72
CA THR A 71 13.26 47.04 19.14
C THR A 71 11.90 47.13 19.83
N PRO A 72 11.37 46.04 20.41
CA PRO A 72 10.09 46.10 21.11
C PRO A 72 10.15 47.17 22.19
N VAL A 73 9.01 47.78 22.54
CA VAL A 73 8.94 48.60 23.75
C VAL A 73 9.21 47.69 24.95
N VAL A 74 10.43 47.75 25.51
CA VAL A 74 10.88 46.96 26.67
C VAL A 74 11.18 47.91 27.83
N LEU A 75 10.57 47.66 28.99
CA LEU A 75 10.90 48.33 30.25
C LEU A 75 11.93 47.54 31.07
N GLY A 76 12.59 48.21 32.01
CA GLY A 76 13.53 47.58 32.94
C GLY A 76 12.89 46.49 33.81
N ASN A 77 13.69 45.51 34.27
CA ASN A 77 13.27 44.30 34.99
C ASN A 77 12.56 44.50 36.36
N LYS A 78 12.04 45.69 36.68
CA LYS A 78 11.41 46.01 37.98
C LYS A 78 9.99 46.54 37.77
N GLY A 79 9.00 45.71 38.09
CA GLY A 79 7.58 46.09 38.07
C GLY A 79 6.68 44.92 38.50
N GLN A 80 5.44 45.22 38.91
CA GLN A 80 4.42 44.22 39.25
C GLN A 80 3.57 43.89 38.02
N TRP A 81 3.31 42.60 37.78
CA TRP A 81 2.51 42.12 36.67
C TRP A 81 1.09 41.79 37.12
N TYR A 82 0.11 42.14 36.30
CA TYR A 82 -1.30 41.88 36.57
C TYR A 82 -1.96 41.22 35.36
N ALA A 83 -2.70 40.14 35.60
CA ALA A 83 -3.50 39.48 34.58
C ALA A 83 -4.88 40.17 34.46
N VAL A 84 -5.18 40.71 33.28
CA VAL A 84 -6.42 41.44 33.02
C VAL A 84 -7.39 40.56 32.23
N ASP A 85 -7.00 40.12 31.03
CA ASP A 85 -7.78 39.27 30.13
C ASP A 85 -9.21 39.80 29.87
N VAL A 86 -9.28 40.99 29.27
CA VAL A 86 -10.52 41.65 28.85
C VAL A 86 -10.52 41.83 27.35
N THR A 87 -11.68 41.66 26.72
CA THR A 87 -11.85 41.80 25.27
C THR A 87 -12.75 42.97 24.89
N ALA A 88 -12.54 43.51 23.69
CA ALA A 88 -13.41 44.47 23.04
C ALA A 88 -13.56 44.14 21.54
N HIS A 89 -14.72 44.47 21.00
CA HIS A 89 -15.05 44.26 19.59
C HIS A 89 -15.17 45.60 18.87
N SER A 90 -15.12 45.56 17.53
CA SER A 90 -15.30 46.74 16.68
C SER A 90 -16.67 46.72 16.00
N ASP A 91 -17.37 47.85 16.04
CA ASP A 91 -18.57 48.08 15.23
C ASP A 91 -18.25 48.43 13.77
N ASN A 92 -16.97 48.60 13.44
CA ASN A 92 -16.51 48.87 12.09
C ASN A 92 -16.58 47.60 11.24
N GLY A 93 -17.28 47.65 10.10
CA GLY A 93 -17.51 46.47 9.28
C GLY A 93 -16.25 45.76 8.76
N VAL A 94 -15.10 46.43 8.69
CA VAL A 94 -13.81 45.83 8.31
C VAL A 94 -13.07 45.25 9.51
N LEU A 95 -13.12 45.91 10.66
CA LEU A 95 -12.43 45.48 11.89
C LEU A 95 -13.27 44.56 12.77
N GLY A 96 -14.56 44.36 12.47
CA GLY A 96 -15.44 43.47 13.24
C GLY A 96 -15.08 41.99 13.19
N VAL A 97 -14.05 41.62 12.40
CA VAL A 97 -13.43 40.29 12.38
C VAL A 97 -12.21 40.18 13.30
N LEU A 98 -11.83 41.29 13.94
CA LEU A 98 -10.78 41.36 14.93
C LEU A 98 -11.37 41.52 16.33
N THR A 99 -10.80 40.80 17.28
CA THR A 99 -11.07 40.99 18.70
C THR A 99 -9.83 41.61 19.36
N LEU A 100 -10.02 42.74 20.04
CA LEU A 100 -8.98 43.38 20.84
C LEU A 100 -8.91 42.68 22.19
N HIS A 101 -7.73 42.20 22.57
CA HIS A 101 -7.46 41.61 23.87
C HIS A 101 -6.50 42.50 24.66
N LEU A 102 -6.91 42.92 25.86
CA LEU A 102 -5.99 43.42 26.88
C LEU A 102 -5.58 42.25 27.76
N LEU A 103 -4.39 41.69 27.49
CA LEU A 103 -3.94 40.43 28.07
C LEU A 103 -3.44 40.64 29.51
N ARG A 104 -2.48 41.54 29.68
CA ARG A 104 -1.80 41.80 30.95
C ARG A 104 -1.27 43.21 31.03
N VAL A 105 -1.01 43.66 32.25
CA VAL A 105 -0.44 44.98 32.53
C VAL A 105 0.77 44.84 33.43
N GLN A 106 1.86 45.51 33.06
CA GLN A 106 3.00 45.70 33.95
C GLN A 106 2.98 47.12 34.50
N ARG A 107 2.95 47.24 35.82
CA ARG A 107 3.11 48.52 36.51
C ARG A 107 4.57 48.72 36.89
N THR A 108 5.16 49.81 36.40
CA THR A 108 6.53 50.21 36.70
C THR A 108 6.55 51.62 37.28
N ASP A 109 7.73 52.09 37.72
CA ASP A 109 7.92 53.48 38.14
C ASP A 109 7.78 54.46 36.96
N ASP A 110 8.00 53.98 35.73
CA ASP A 110 7.99 54.78 34.50
C ASP A 110 6.61 54.85 33.83
N GLY A 111 5.68 53.96 34.18
CA GLY A 111 4.37 53.90 33.56
C GLY A 111 3.60 52.60 33.71
N LEU A 112 2.44 52.54 33.03
CA LEU A 112 1.68 51.33 32.80
C LEU A 112 1.97 50.81 31.38
N LEU A 113 2.52 49.60 31.31
CA LEU A 113 2.74 48.88 30.06
C LEU A 113 1.61 47.89 29.85
N LEU A 114 0.77 48.13 28.85
CA LEU A 114 -0.34 47.26 28.48
C LEU A 114 0.11 46.32 27.37
N ARG A 115 -0.01 45.01 27.59
CA ARG A 115 0.19 43.98 26.55
C ARG A 115 -1.15 43.75 25.86
N ILE A 116 -1.21 44.08 24.57
CA ILE A 116 -2.43 44.01 23.76
C ILE A 116 -2.22 43.05 22.60
N ALA A 117 -3.30 42.38 22.18
CA ALA A 117 -3.35 41.64 20.94
C ALA A 117 -4.62 41.91 20.14
N PHE A 118 -4.53 41.85 18.81
CA PHE A 118 -5.68 41.77 17.91
C PHE A 118 -5.73 40.36 17.34
N GLU A 119 -6.71 39.57 17.76
CA GLU A 119 -6.96 38.22 17.25
C GLU A 119 -7.90 38.26 16.06
N TYR A 120 -7.59 37.50 15.01
CA TYR A 120 -8.45 37.33 13.85
C TYR A 120 -9.35 36.10 13.98
N GLU A 121 -10.66 36.32 13.89
CA GLU A 121 -11.69 35.29 14.09
C GLU A 121 -12.22 34.67 12.79
N GLY A 122 -11.63 34.99 11.63
CA GLY A 122 -12.08 34.44 10.35
C GLY A 122 -11.45 33.09 9.99
N ASP A 123 -12.08 32.41 9.03
CA ASP A 123 -11.72 31.05 8.59
C ASP A 123 -10.68 31.02 7.44
N SER A 124 -10.32 32.19 6.90
CA SER A 124 -9.41 32.33 5.77
C SER A 124 -8.44 33.47 5.98
N GLU A 125 -7.27 33.42 5.36
CA GLU A 125 -6.31 34.52 5.40
C GLU A 125 -6.93 35.86 4.97
N MET A 126 -6.64 36.94 5.70
CA MET A 126 -7.16 38.27 5.40
C MET A 126 -6.08 39.34 5.57
N SER A 127 -5.90 40.17 4.54
CA SER A 127 -5.09 41.39 4.65
C SER A 127 -5.97 42.56 5.05
N ILE A 128 -5.63 43.22 6.17
CA ILE A 128 -6.32 44.44 6.62
C ILE A 128 -5.45 45.63 6.21
N LEU A 129 -6.04 46.53 5.41
CA LEU A 129 -5.38 47.77 4.98
C LEU A 129 -5.89 48.93 5.84
N GLY A 130 -5.07 49.42 6.77
CA GLY A 130 -5.43 50.52 7.66
C GLY A 130 -4.55 50.56 8.91
N GLY A 131 -4.82 51.51 9.81
CA GLY A 131 -4.11 51.66 11.08
C GLY A 131 -4.82 52.65 11.99
N ALA A 132 -4.67 52.50 13.29
CA ALA A 132 -5.05 53.51 14.26
C ALA A 132 -4.04 54.67 14.23
N SER A 133 -4.50 55.87 14.57
CA SER A 133 -3.59 56.98 14.85
C SER A 133 -3.22 56.92 16.32
N SER A 134 -1.91 56.94 16.63
CA SER A 134 -1.42 56.89 18.01
C SER A 134 -1.93 58.03 18.89
N ARG A 135 -2.40 59.13 18.29
CA ARG A 135 -3.01 60.27 19.00
C ARG A 135 -4.41 60.00 19.51
N ASP A 136 -5.09 59.02 18.93
CA ASP A 136 -6.47 58.68 19.27
C ASP A 136 -6.52 57.53 20.29
N ILE A 137 -5.37 56.91 20.57
CA ILE A 137 -5.20 55.91 21.62
C ILE A 137 -4.88 56.62 22.95
N HIS A 138 -5.74 56.44 23.94
CA HIS A 138 -5.56 57.05 25.26
C HIS A 138 -6.14 56.18 26.39
N LEU A 139 -5.68 56.43 27.60
CA LEU A 139 -6.18 55.79 28.82
C LEU A 139 -6.94 56.83 29.65
N THR A 140 -8.06 56.45 30.27
CA THR A 140 -8.76 57.30 31.25
C THR A 140 -8.84 56.64 32.61
N ASP A 141 -8.75 57.42 33.69
CA ASP A 141 -8.99 56.91 35.05
C ASP A 141 -10.43 57.17 35.54
N SER A 142 -10.77 56.64 36.73
CA SER A 142 -12.09 56.83 37.35
C SER A 142 -12.47 58.29 37.67
N SER A 143 -11.50 59.20 37.66
CA SER A 143 -11.70 60.64 37.87
C SER A 143 -11.89 61.40 36.55
N GLY A 144 -11.79 60.70 35.41
CA GLY A 144 -11.92 61.27 34.08
C GLY A 144 -10.64 61.96 33.58
N ASN A 145 -9.48 61.75 34.22
CA ASN A 145 -8.23 62.25 33.66
C ASN A 145 -7.81 61.38 32.47
N GLU A 146 -7.35 62.02 31.40
CA GLU A 146 -6.89 61.34 30.18
C GLU A 146 -5.35 61.31 30.12
N TYR A 147 -4.82 60.17 29.71
CA TYR A 147 -3.39 59.92 29.56
C TYR A 147 -3.11 59.48 28.13
N ALA A 148 -2.36 60.30 27.39
CA ALA A 148 -1.97 59.98 26.02
C ALA A 148 -0.93 58.85 25.97
N LEU A 149 -0.93 58.08 24.87
CA LEU A 149 0.08 57.06 24.60
C LEU A 149 1.49 57.69 24.57
N SER A 150 2.40 57.16 25.38
CA SER A 150 3.80 57.61 25.44
C SER A 150 4.66 56.92 24.38
N ASP A 151 4.47 55.62 24.22
CA ASP A 151 5.14 54.79 23.21
C ASP A 151 4.30 53.56 22.88
N GLY A 152 4.51 52.94 21.73
CA GLY A 152 3.78 51.73 21.35
C GLY A 152 4.34 51.04 20.11
N ASP A 153 4.23 49.70 20.10
CA ASP A 153 4.71 48.89 18.98
C ASP A 153 3.93 49.23 17.69
N GLN A 154 4.65 49.45 16.58
CA GLN A 154 4.05 49.91 15.33
C GLN A 154 3.15 48.86 14.66
N ASN A 155 3.42 47.58 14.89
CA ASN A 155 2.62 46.46 14.39
C ASN A 155 1.17 46.51 14.90
N LEU A 156 0.94 46.94 16.15
CA LEU A 156 -0.39 47.15 16.73
C LEU A 156 -1.08 48.37 16.11
N ILE A 157 -0.35 49.48 15.97
CA ILE A 157 -0.89 50.73 15.43
C ILE A 157 -1.29 50.55 13.96
N ALA A 158 -0.51 49.81 13.19
CA ALA A 158 -0.75 49.53 11.78
C ALA A 158 -1.65 48.32 11.52
N PHE A 159 -2.19 47.65 12.55
CA PHE A 159 -2.89 46.37 12.43
C PHE A 159 -2.17 45.38 11.49
N ASN A 160 -0.85 45.32 11.59
CA ASN A 160 -0.01 44.60 10.63
C ASN A 160 0.81 43.55 11.37
N PRO A 161 0.51 42.25 11.20
CA PRO A 161 1.35 41.18 11.72
C PRO A 161 2.65 41.07 10.89
N GLU A 162 3.56 42.03 11.04
CA GLU A 162 4.91 42.07 10.48
C GLU A 162 5.02 41.73 8.98
N GLY A 163 4.06 42.18 8.16
CA GLY A 163 4.05 41.96 6.71
C GLY A 163 3.40 40.64 6.27
N LEU A 164 2.77 39.93 7.20
CA LEU A 164 1.88 38.80 6.94
C LEU A 164 0.43 39.31 6.82
N SER A 165 -0.43 38.49 6.22
CA SER A 165 -1.87 38.64 6.42
C SER A 165 -2.27 38.02 7.78
N PHE A 166 -3.43 38.40 8.30
CA PHE A 166 -4.00 37.71 9.45
C PHE A 166 -4.33 36.28 9.10
N LEU A 167 -3.80 35.35 9.89
CA LEU A 167 -4.07 33.93 9.77
C LEU A 167 -5.18 33.52 10.75
N PRO A 168 -6.05 32.56 10.40
CA PRO A 168 -7.12 32.09 11.28
C PRO A 168 -6.65 31.75 12.70
N GLY A 169 -7.25 32.38 13.71
CA GLY A 169 -6.93 32.24 15.15
C GLY A 169 -5.60 32.89 15.59
N GLY A 170 -4.85 33.43 14.64
CA GLY A 170 -3.63 34.22 14.85
C GLY A 170 -3.94 35.71 15.00
N GLY A 171 -2.90 36.49 15.24
CA GLY A 171 -3.06 37.90 15.52
C GLY A 171 -1.74 38.66 15.60
N VAL A 172 -1.86 39.95 15.88
CA VAL A 172 -0.72 40.83 16.16
C VAL A 172 -0.75 41.23 17.62
N ALA A 173 0.38 41.04 18.31
CA ALA A 173 0.52 41.37 19.73
C ALA A 173 1.68 42.34 19.94
N GLY A 174 1.53 43.23 20.91
CA GLY A 174 2.51 44.27 21.18
C GLY A 174 2.24 44.99 22.50
N ASN A 175 3.04 46.00 22.77
CA ASN A 175 2.99 46.77 24.00
C ASN A 175 2.57 48.22 23.72
N LEU A 176 1.77 48.77 24.62
CA LEU A 176 1.46 50.20 24.70
C LEU A 176 1.90 50.74 26.06
N LEU A 177 2.67 51.84 26.04
CA LEU A 177 3.16 52.49 27.25
C LEU A 177 2.39 53.78 27.53
N PHE A 178 1.83 53.87 28.73
CA PHE A 178 1.18 55.06 29.27
C PHE A 178 1.95 55.60 30.48
N PRO A 179 1.92 56.92 30.73
CA PRO A 179 2.48 57.47 31.95
C PRO A 179 1.76 56.90 33.19
N VAL A 180 2.40 56.96 34.36
CA VAL A 180 1.78 56.51 35.62
C VAL A 180 0.52 57.32 35.90
N PRO A 181 -0.68 56.69 35.99
CA PRO A 181 -1.90 57.45 36.26
C PRO A 181 -1.89 58.08 37.65
N GLU A 182 -2.35 59.33 37.74
CA GLU A 182 -2.49 60.08 39.00
C GLU A 182 -3.80 59.76 39.73
N GLY A 183 -4.86 59.40 38.99
CA GLY A 183 -6.15 59.01 39.54
C GLY A 183 -6.25 57.51 39.87
N ARG A 184 -7.42 57.12 40.39
CA ARG A 184 -7.66 55.74 40.85
C ARG A 184 -8.31 54.88 39.76
N GLU A 185 -8.16 53.57 39.90
CA GLU A 185 -8.88 52.55 39.14
C GLU A 185 -10.42 52.64 39.28
N PRO A 186 -11.20 52.09 38.33
CA PRO A 186 -10.76 51.38 37.12
C PRO A 186 -10.14 52.31 36.09
N TYR A 187 -9.29 51.75 35.23
CA TYR A 187 -8.78 52.43 34.04
C TYR A 187 -9.57 51.98 32.82
N THR A 188 -9.76 52.86 31.85
CA THR A 188 -10.41 52.55 30.58
C THR A 188 -9.46 52.84 29.43
N LEU A 189 -9.10 51.82 28.67
CA LEU A 189 -8.36 51.97 27.43
C LEU A 189 -9.33 52.31 26.30
N HIS A 190 -9.06 53.42 25.61
CA HIS A 190 -9.77 53.82 24.40
C HIS A 190 -8.86 53.54 23.21
N PHE A 191 -9.24 52.56 22.40
CA PHE A 191 -8.58 52.23 21.15
C PHE A 191 -9.54 52.57 19.99
N PRO A 192 -9.10 53.30 18.94
CA PRO A 192 -9.99 53.75 17.87
C PRO A 192 -10.77 52.60 17.23
N GLU A 193 -12.06 52.84 16.97
CA GLU A 193 -13.00 51.88 16.35
C GLU A 193 -13.33 50.63 17.20
N PHE A 194 -12.81 50.48 18.41
CA PHE A 194 -13.17 49.41 19.35
C PHE A 194 -13.95 49.96 20.54
N GLU A 195 -14.76 49.10 21.17
CA GLU A 195 -15.40 49.39 22.45
C GLU A 195 -14.34 49.72 23.52
N PRO A 196 -14.56 50.72 24.40
CA PRO A 196 -13.63 51.02 25.48
C PRO A 196 -13.44 49.86 26.45
N VAL A 197 -12.20 49.52 26.78
CA VAL A 197 -11.84 48.40 27.66
C VAL A 197 -11.61 48.88 29.08
N GLU A 198 -12.54 48.61 29.99
CA GLU A 198 -12.39 48.89 31.42
C GLU A 198 -11.63 47.75 32.13
N PHE A 199 -10.62 48.08 32.95
CA PHE A 199 -9.83 47.10 33.70
C PHE A 199 -9.35 47.60 35.07
N ARG A 200 -8.93 46.65 35.91
CA ARG A 200 -8.37 46.86 37.26
C ARG A 200 -7.13 46.00 37.48
N LEU A 201 -6.25 46.41 38.39
CA LEU A 201 -5.00 45.72 38.71
C LEU A 201 -5.16 44.88 39.99
N GLU A 202 -6.09 43.92 39.96
CA GLU A 202 -6.45 43.12 41.15
C GLU A 202 -5.71 41.78 41.24
N ARG A 203 -5.37 41.18 40.09
CA ARG A 203 -4.82 39.82 39.99
C ARG A 203 -3.34 39.87 39.62
N GLU A 204 -2.48 39.93 40.64
CA GLU A 204 -1.03 39.84 40.45
C GLU A 204 -0.66 38.47 39.83
N MET A 205 0.29 38.47 38.91
CA MET A 205 0.79 37.28 38.22
C MET A 205 2.30 37.25 38.21
N GLU A 206 2.86 36.05 38.07
CA GLU A 206 4.29 35.90 37.79
C GLU A 206 4.63 36.45 36.40
N PRO A 207 5.87 36.89 36.16
CA PRO A 207 6.32 37.28 34.83
C PRO A 207 6.08 36.16 33.80
N PRO A 208 5.70 36.50 32.56
CA PRO A 208 5.50 35.52 31.51
C PRO A 208 6.79 34.75 31.23
N LEU A 209 6.64 33.49 30.81
CA LEU A 209 7.77 32.69 30.37
C LEU A 209 8.38 33.34 29.12
N VAL A 210 9.69 33.59 29.13
CA VAL A 210 10.42 34.23 28.01
C VAL A 210 11.36 33.26 27.28
N SER A 211 11.47 32.04 27.77
CA SER A 211 12.30 30.98 27.19
C SER A 211 11.75 29.61 27.57
N LEU A 212 11.84 28.64 26.66
CA LEU A 212 11.49 27.25 26.93
C LEU A 212 12.73 26.44 27.33
N PRO A 213 12.59 25.41 28.19
CA PRO A 213 13.67 24.45 28.41
C PRO A 213 14.03 23.74 27.09
N PRO A 214 15.31 23.70 26.69
CA PRO A 214 15.72 22.98 25.49
C PRO A 214 15.53 21.48 25.65
N GLY A 215 15.06 20.81 24.60
CA GLY A 215 14.84 19.37 24.61
C GLY A 215 13.87 18.89 23.55
N SER A 216 13.73 17.57 23.45
CA SER A 216 12.78 16.90 22.58
C SER A 216 11.59 16.40 23.39
N TYR A 217 10.38 16.78 23.00
CA TYR A 217 9.15 16.45 23.70
C TYR A 217 8.22 15.63 22.80
N ALA A 218 7.78 14.47 23.28
CA ALA A 218 6.79 13.66 22.58
C ALA A 218 5.40 14.31 22.68
N ILE A 219 4.68 14.33 21.55
CA ILE A 219 3.33 14.92 21.43
C ILE A 219 2.32 13.81 21.14
N GLY A 220 2.55 13.02 20.08
CA GLY A 220 1.72 11.86 19.73
C GLY A 220 0.26 12.18 19.40
N GLN A 221 -0.01 13.34 18.78
CA GLN A 221 -1.37 13.76 18.43
C GLN A 221 -1.69 13.45 16.96
N THR A 222 -2.92 13.03 16.69
CA THR A 222 -3.43 12.77 15.33
C THR A 222 -4.62 13.67 15.05
N LEU A 223 -4.53 14.44 13.97
CA LEU A 223 -5.51 15.42 13.54
C LEU A 223 -6.23 14.90 12.29
N HIS A 224 -7.55 15.11 12.25
CA HIS A 224 -8.39 14.72 11.12
C HIS A 224 -8.91 15.95 10.40
N SER A 225 -8.92 15.90 9.06
CA SER A 225 -9.34 17.05 8.28
C SER A 225 -10.86 17.22 8.25
N ASN A 226 -11.29 18.49 8.20
CA ASN A 226 -12.67 18.87 7.91
C ASN A 226 -12.97 18.93 6.40
N ALA A 227 -11.94 18.91 5.54
CA ALA A 227 -12.11 18.91 4.10
C ALA A 227 -12.38 17.49 3.60
N SER A 228 -13.43 17.30 2.79
CA SER A 228 -13.81 15.99 2.23
C SER A 228 -12.67 15.30 1.46
N ALA A 229 -11.87 16.09 0.73
CA ALA A 229 -10.70 15.61 -0.01
C ALA A 229 -9.49 15.26 0.88
N LEU A 230 -9.52 15.53 2.18
CA LEU A 230 -8.44 15.19 3.11
C LEU A 230 -8.94 14.29 4.25
N GLN A 231 -10.20 13.86 4.23
CA GLN A 231 -10.71 12.88 5.19
C GLN A 231 -9.92 11.57 5.22
N PRO A 232 -9.38 11.06 4.09
CA PRO A 232 -8.50 9.89 4.10
C PRO A 232 -7.13 10.16 4.72
N VAL A 233 -6.69 11.41 4.87
CA VAL A 233 -5.31 11.75 5.26
C VAL A 233 -5.31 12.37 6.65
N ALA A 234 -4.72 11.69 7.62
CA ALA A 234 -4.51 12.24 8.96
C ALA A 234 -3.18 12.99 9.04
N LEU A 235 -3.14 14.10 9.78
CA LEU A 235 -1.90 14.80 10.14
C LEU A 235 -1.48 14.37 11.55
N ARG A 236 -0.36 13.68 11.65
CA ARG A 236 0.26 13.28 12.92
C ARG A 236 1.29 14.33 13.32
N VAL A 237 1.28 14.73 14.58
CA VAL A 237 2.30 15.58 15.21
C VAL A 237 2.99 14.73 16.26
N ASP A 238 4.19 14.26 15.93
CA ASP A 238 4.89 13.22 16.68
C ASP A 238 5.65 13.79 17.87
N SER A 239 6.44 14.83 17.61
CA SER A 239 7.28 15.48 18.63
C SER A 239 7.58 16.93 18.26
N VAL A 240 8.09 17.66 19.25
CA VAL A 240 8.67 18.99 19.06
C VAL A 240 10.05 19.06 19.69
N ASP A 241 11.01 19.58 18.95
CA ASP A 241 12.33 19.93 19.44
C ASP A 241 12.38 21.43 19.74
N VAL A 242 12.78 21.77 20.95
CA VAL A 242 12.94 23.14 21.41
C VAL A 242 14.43 23.47 21.48
N ALA A 243 14.86 24.45 20.70
CA ALA A 243 16.18 25.03 20.73
C ALA A 243 16.16 26.45 21.30
N ALA A 244 17.35 27.07 21.42
CA ALA A 244 17.47 28.41 22.03
C ALA A 244 16.73 29.52 21.25
N SER A 245 16.53 29.35 19.95
CA SER A 245 15.92 30.37 19.08
C SER A 245 14.87 29.83 18.12
N GLU A 246 14.58 28.52 18.16
CA GLU A 246 13.73 27.83 17.18
C GLU A 246 12.96 26.69 17.85
N VAL A 247 11.82 26.35 17.27
CA VAL A 247 11.03 25.17 17.61
C VAL A 247 10.77 24.37 16.34
N THR A 248 11.08 23.07 16.35
CA THR A 248 10.94 22.17 15.20
C THR A 248 9.92 21.09 15.50
N PHE A 249 8.86 21.03 14.70
CA PHE A 249 7.85 19.99 14.77
C PHE A 249 8.21 18.83 13.84
N HIS A 250 8.07 17.61 14.33
CA HIS A 250 8.12 16.37 13.54
C HIS A 250 6.69 15.95 13.24
N VAL A 251 6.36 15.84 11.96
CA VAL A 251 4.99 15.62 11.49
C VAL A 251 4.94 14.56 10.41
N ALA A 252 3.76 13.95 10.25
CA ALA A 252 3.51 12.99 9.18
C ALA A 252 2.10 13.11 8.62
N PHE A 253 1.96 13.06 7.29
CA PHE A 253 0.66 12.85 6.65
C PHE A 253 0.47 11.37 6.35
N VAL A 254 -0.57 10.77 6.92
CA VAL A 254 -0.80 9.33 6.87
C VAL A 254 -2.10 9.02 6.14
N ASN A 255 -2.02 8.18 5.11
CA ASN A 255 -3.23 7.65 4.48
C ASN A 255 -3.89 6.63 5.40
N MET A 256 -5.07 6.99 5.89
CA MET A 256 -5.88 6.23 6.81
C MET A 256 -6.84 5.27 6.09
N ASP A 257 -6.95 5.36 4.76
CA ASP A 257 -7.82 4.52 3.96
C ASP A 257 -7.14 3.25 3.48
N ARG A 258 -7.94 2.33 2.96
CA ARG A 258 -7.52 0.98 2.53
C ARG A 258 -6.94 0.94 1.12
N ARG A 259 -7.00 2.05 0.41
CA ARG A 259 -6.56 2.16 -0.99
C ARG A 259 -5.50 3.23 -1.10
N GLY A 260 -4.69 3.09 -2.15
CA GLY A 260 -3.85 4.18 -2.60
C GLY A 260 -4.68 5.47 -2.71
N TYR A 261 -4.16 6.55 -2.14
CA TYR A 261 -4.81 7.85 -2.18
C TYR A 261 -3.85 8.87 -2.80
N ASP A 262 -4.34 9.64 -3.75
CA ASP A 262 -3.57 10.69 -4.39
C ASP A 262 -4.45 11.94 -4.54
N ILE A 263 -3.83 13.10 -4.36
CA ILE A 263 -4.44 14.41 -4.52
C ILE A 263 -3.52 15.28 -5.37
N SER A 264 -4.08 15.87 -6.42
CA SER A 264 -3.41 16.93 -7.16
C SER A 264 -3.65 18.27 -6.47
N GLY A 265 -2.63 18.92 -5.92
CA GLY A 265 -2.74 20.29 -5.40
C GLY A 265 -1.51 20.78 -4.61
N PRO A 266 -1.16 22.08 -4.66
CA PRO A 266 0.14 22.60 -4.23
C PRO A 266 0.21 22.99 -2.74
N ASN A 267 -0.55 22.36 -1.86
CA ASN A 267 -0.54 22.75 -0.45
C ASN A 267 0.57 21.97 0.26
N GLY A 268 1.78 22.51 0.27
CA GLY A 268 2.87 22.02 1.12
C GLY A 268 2.78 22.59 2.54
N MET A 269 3.62 22.11 3.44
CA MET A 269 3.71 22.58 4.83
C MET A 269 4.27 24.01 4.97
N SER A 270 4.61 24.68 3.87
CA SER A 270 4.95 26.10 3.85
C SER A 270 3.80 27.00 4.33
N ASP A 271 2.56 26.52 4.24
CA ASP A 271 1.36 27.21 4.70
C ASP A 271 1.00 26.89 6.16
N ALA A 272 1.85 26.17 6.91
CA ALA A 272 1.66 25.95 8.34
C ALA A 272 1.91 27.25 9.13
N TRP A 273 1.32 27.38 10.31
CA TRP A 273 1.60 28.52 11.20
C TRP A 273 1.61 28.12 12.66
N LEU A 274 2.29 28.94 13.45
CA LEU A 274 2.39 28.80 14.90
C LEU A 274 1.79 30.03 15.56
N ILE A 275 1.01 29.83 16.62
CA ILE A 275 0.42 30.92 17.41
C ILE A 275 0.88 30.79 18.86
N ASP A 276 1.30 31.89 19.48
CA ASP A 276 1.80 31.88 20.86
C ASP A 276 0.71 32.22 21.89
N ALA A 277 1.10 32.30 23.17
CA ALA A 277 0.20 32.60 24.29
C ALA A 277 -0.44 33.99 24.20
N ASP A 278 0.22 34.92 23.51
CA ASP A 278 -0.26 36.29 23.33
C ASP A 278 -0.98 36.49 21.99
N ARG A 279 -1.34 35.40 21.30
CA ARG A 279 -1.94 35.41 19.96
C ARG A 279 -0.98 35.87 18.85
N GLY A 280 0.31 36.03 19.11
CA GLY A 280 1.29 36.33 18.07
C GLY A 280 1.38 35.19 17.06
N GLN A 281 1.36 35.51 15.77
CA GLN A 281 1.46 34.52 14.69
C GLN A 281 2.87 34.44 14.08
N TYR A 282 3.29 33.24 13.68
CA TYR A 282 4.60 32.96 13.11
C TYR A 282 4.48 31.98 11.94
N VAL A 283 5.30 32.20 10.91
CA VAL A 283 5.43 31.32 9.73
C VAL A 283 6.71 30.48 9.81
N PRO A 284 6.79 29.35 9.07
CA PRO A 284 7.97 28.50 9.09
C PRO A 284 9.19 29.22 8.51
N VAL A 285 10.36 29.01 9.12
CA VAL A 285 11.66 29.39 8.57
C VAL A 285 12.31 28.25 7.78
N PHE A 286 11.85 27.01 8.00
CA PHE A 286 12.27 25.83 7.27
C PHE A 286 11.15 24.79 7.22
N VAL A 287 11.05 24.10 6.09
CA VAL A 287 10.17 22.95 5.85
C VAL A 287 10.99 21.92 5.08
N SER A 288 10.91 20.64 5.46
CA SER A 288 11.62 19.58 4.72
C SER A 288 11.17 19.52 3.26
N GLU A 289 12.08 19.21 2.34
CA GLU A 289 11.84 19.33 0.89
C GLU A 289 10.61 18.54 0.42
N ASN A 290 10.42 17.33 0.98
CA ASN A 290 9.29 16.47 0.65
C ASN A 290 7.94 17.06 1.06
N LEU A 291 7.88 17.84 2.15
CA LEU A 291 6.66 18.50 2.61
C LEU A 291 6.50 19.91 2.05
N ALA A 292 7.59 20.55 1.61
CA ALA A 292 7.54 21.85 0.94
C ALA A 292 6.90 21.75 -0.45
N ALA A 293 7.14 20.64 -1.17
CA ALA A 293 6.57 20.38 -2.49
C ALA A 293 5.08 20.00 -2.45
N GLY A 294 4.63 19.40 -1.34
CA GLY A 294 3.24 18.97 -1.14
C GLY A 294 3.13 18.02 0.04
N ILE A 295 1.90 17.77 0.52
CA ILE A 295 1.69 16.82 1.61
C ILE A 295 1.76 15.36 1.17
N ALA A 296 1.56 15.07 -0.13
CA ALA A 296 1.60 13.72 -0.71
C ALA A 296 3.03 13.30 -1.13
N PRO A 297 3.37 12.00 -1.03
CA PRO A 297 4.53 11.44 -1.72
C PRO A 297 4.38 11.56 -3.26
N PRO A 298 5.48 11.46 -4.04
CA PRO A 298 5.45 11.60 -5.50
C PRO A 298 4.45 10.66 -6.22
N ASP A 299 4.26 9.45 -5.71
CA ASP A 299 3.38 8.42 -6.29
C ASP A 299 2.05 8.30 -5.53
N GLY A 300 1.69 9.31 -4.72
CA GLY A 300 0.58 9.25 -3.78
C GLY A 300 0.91 8.41 -2.54
N TRP A 301 -0.07 8.22 -1.67
CA TRP A 301 0.07 7.38 -0.47
C TRP A 301 -0.48 5.98 -0.71
N GLN A 302 0.31 4.96 -0.38
CA GLN A 302 -0.20 3.62 -0.13
C GLN A 302 -0.99 3.57 1.20
N PRO A 303 -1.85 2.55 1.41
CA PRO A 303 -2.58 2.38 2.66
C PRO A 303 -1.65 2.37 3.87
N GLY A 304 -1.90 3.23 4.86
CA GLY A 304 -1.07 3.35 6.06
C GLY A 304 0.28 4.05 5.85
N GLN A 305 0.67 4.39 4.61
CA GLN A 305 1.92 5.08 4.33
C GLN A 305 1.92 6.48 4.94
N ALA A 306 3.05 6.85 5.53
CA ALA A 306 3.32 8.17 6.07
C ALA A 306 4.25 8.96 5.13
N ASN A 307 3.93 10.23 4.87
CA ASN A 307 4.88 11.21 4.35
C ASN A 307 5.38 12.06 5.52
N GLU A 308 6.56 11.72 6.03
CA GLU A 308 7.12 12.30 7.26
C GLU A 308 8.07 13.45 6.96
N GLY A 309 8.13 14.45 7.84
CA GLY A 309 9.04 15.57 7.67
C GLY A 309 9.05 16.52 8.86
N THR A 310 9.77 17.62 8.70
CA THR A 310 9.97 18.60 9.77
C THR A 310 9.61 20.01 9.34
N ILE A 311 9.14 20.80 10.32
CA ILE A 311 8.78 22.20 10.14
C ILE A 311 9.38 22.99 11.30
N THR A 312 10.17 24.02 10.99
CA THR A 312 10.83 24.85 12.00
C THR A 312 10.25 26.25 11.99
N PHE A 313 9.92 26.75 13.18
CA PHE A 313 9.49 28.12 13.43
C PHE A 313 10.54 28.84 14.29
N PRO A 314 10.64 30.18 14.20
CA PRO A 314 11.36 30.95 15.20
C PRO A 314 10.72 30.74 16.58
N LEU A 315 11.52 30.75 17.65
CA LEU A 315 10.99 30.68 19.01
C LEU A 315 10.09 31.90 19.26
N PRO A 316 8.80 31.69 19.61
CA PRO A 316 7.88 32.79 19.84
C PRO A 316 8.27 33.67 21.03
N ALA A 317 7.80 34.93 21.00
CA ALA A 317 8.05 35.90 22.06
C ALA A 317 7.38 35.51 23.39
N SER A 318 6.23 34.83 23.34
CA SER A 318 5.49 34.35 24.51
C SER A 318 5.24 32.84 24.44
N PRO A 319 6.29 32.00 24.60
CA PRO A 319 6.26 30.60 24.22
C PRO A 319 5.58 29.65 25.23
N GLY A 320 5.01 30.18 26.32
CA GLY A 320 4.35 29.35 27.36
C GLY A 320 3.17 28.53 26.84
N VAL A 321 2.54 28.95 25.74
CA VAL A 321 1.56 28.18 24.97
C VAL A 321 1.93 28.29 23.50
N LEU A 322 1.99 27.16 22.80
CA LEU A 322 2.24 27.08 21.37
C LEU A 322 1.09 26.35 20.68
N ARG A 323 0.51 26.97 19.65
CA ARG A 323 -0.58 26.41 18.84
C ARG A 323 -0.09 26.19 17.43
N PHE A 324 0.21 24.93 17.10
CA PHE A 324 0.58 24.54 15.74
C PHE A 324 -0.67 24.28 14.91
N ALA A 325 -0.74 24.89 13.74
CA ALA A 325 -1.89 24.82 12.85
C ALA A 325 -1.47 24.58 11.39
N PHE A 326 -2.33 23.86 10.67
CA PHE A 326 -2.21 23.64 9.24
C PHE A 326 -3.61 23.64 8.60
N ARG A 327 -3.70 24.08 7.35
CA ARG A 327 -4.97 24.30 6.66
C ARG A 327 -5.84 23.04 6.66
N TYR A 328 -7.14 23.21 6.93
CA TYR A 328 -8.16 22.15 7.01
C TYR A 328 -8.07 21.18 8.19
N TYR A 329 -7.07 21.30 9.05
CA TYR A 329 -6.94 20.51 10.28
C TYR A 329 -7.22 21.38 11.52
N PRO A 330 -7.66 20.78 12.64
CA PRO A 330 -7.62 21.45 13.94
C PRO A 330 -6.17 21.74 14.36
N ALA A 331 -5.98 22.56 15.39
CA ALA A 331 -4.65 22.87 15.93
C ALA A 331 -4.22 21.85 16.99
N VAL A 332 -2.90 21.77 17.23
CA VAL A 332 -2.33 21.17 18.45
C VAL A 332 -1.86 22.30 19.35
N THR A 333 -2.47 22.41 20.54
CA THR A 333 -2.03 23.30 21.61
C THR A 333 -1.07 22.56 22.53
N LEU A 334 0.13 23.10 22.68
CA LEU A 334 1.17 22.69 23.61
C LEU A 334 1.27 23.71 24.73
N THR A 335 1.23 23.25 25.98
CA THR A 335 1.42 24.11 27.16
C THR A 335 2.75 23.77 27.82
N PHE A 336 3.58 24.79 28.04
CA PHE A 336 4.90 24.66 28.65
C PHE A 336 4.98 25.38 30.00
N ASP A 337 5.83 24.87 30.87
CA ASP A 337 6.27 25.57 32.08
C ASP A 337 7.81 25.56 32.17
N GLN A 338 8.35 25.91 33.34
CA GLN A 338 9.79 25.95 33.58
C GLN A 338 10.47 24.56 33.54
N THR A 339 9.70 23.48 33.60
CA THR A 339 10.17 22.09 33.61
C THR A 339 10.09 21.43 32.23
N GLY A 340 9.23 21.93 31.34
CA GLY A 340 9.10 21.47 29.95
C GLY A 340 7.66 21.44 29.47
N LEU A 341 7.35 20.51 28.56
CA LEU A 341 5.99 20.29 28.06
C LEU A 341 5.10 19.70 29.17
N VAL A 342 4.04 20.41 29.52
CA VAL A 342 3.05 20.01 30.54
C VAL A 342 1.88 19.25 29.92
N SER A 343 1.41 19.71 28.75
CA SER A 343 0.29 19.09 28.05
C SER A 343 0.33 19.34 26.55
N ALA A 344 -0.25 18.41 25.80
CA ALA A 344 -0.55 18.54 24.38
C ALA A 344 -2.01 18.14 24.14
N ALA A 345 -2.78 18.99 23.47
CA ALA A 345 -4.19 18.75 23.21
C ALA A 345 -4.61 19.25 21.82
N VAL A 346 -5.57 18.56 21.20
CA VAL A 346 -6.20 19.01 19.94
C VAL A 346 -7.24 20.08 20.27
N THR A 347 -7.14 21.25 19.63
CA THR A 347 -8.00 22.42 19.89
C THR A 347 -8.49 23.03 18.58
N SER A 348 -9.42 23.99 18.67
CA SER A 348 -9.69 24.90 17.56
C SER A 348 -8.49 25.83 17.32
N LEU A 349 -8.51 26.55 16.20
CA LEU A 349 -7.49 27.54 15.86
C LEU A 349 -7.41 28.66 16.91
N SER A 350 -8.55 29.05 17.50
CA SER A 350 -8.65 30.04 18.59
C SER A 350 -8.33 29.48 19.99
N GLY A 351 -7.96 28.20 20.11
CA GLY A 351 -7.57 27.55 21.37
C GLY A 351 -8.72 26.96 22.21
N GLY A 352 -9.96 26.98 21.69
CA GLY A 352 -11.12 26.35 22.33
C GLY A 352 -11.28 24.87 21.99
N PRO A 353 -12.43 24.25 22.33
CA PRO A 353 -12.75 22.90 21.90
C PRO A 353 -12.62 22.76 20.38
N PRO A 354 -12.02 21.67 19.88
CA PRO A 354 -11.84 21.50 18.44
C PRO A 354 -13.20 21.43 17.74
N PRO A 355 -13.32 21.95 16.50
CA PRO A 355 -14.50 21.75 15.70
C PRO A 355 -14.73 20.25 15.50
N PRO A 356 -15.99 19.79 15.33
CA PRO A 356 -16.29 18.39 15.10
C PRO A 356 -15.65 17.93 13.78
N THR A 357 -14.51 17.25 13.88
CA THR A 357 -13.83 16.64 12.75
C THR A 357 -14.45 15.30 12.40
N ALA A 358 -14.41 14.94 11.12
CA ALA A 358 -14.73 13.58 10.70
C ALA A 358 -13.79 12.61 11.42
N THR A 359 -14.31 11.88 12.42
CA THR A 359 -13.55 10.81 13.03
C THR A 359 -13.47 9.64 12.05
N PRO A 360 -12.35 8.90 12.01
CA PRO A 360 -12.25 7.73 11.17
C PRO A 360 -13.41 6.79 11.42
N LYS A 361 -13.99 6.25 10.35
CA LYS A 361 -15.08 5.28 10.46
C LYS A 361 -14.60 4.08 11.27
N PRO A 362 -15.49 3.37 12.01
CA PRO A 362 -15.11 2.15 12.72
C PRO A 362 -14.31 1.16 11.86
N SER A 363 -14.70 1.03 10.60
CA SER A 363 -14.06 0.18 9.60
C SER A 363 -12.65 0.60 9.19
N GLN A 364 -12.30 1.89 9.29
CA GLN A 364 -10.96 2.42 9.05
C GLN A 364 -10.06 2.19 10.27
N ARG A 365 -10.58 2.43 11.48
CA ARG A 365 -9.86 2.13 12.73
C ARG A 365 -9.56 0.64 12.87
N ALA A 366 -10.53 -0.21 12.52
CA ALA A 366 -10.34 -1.66 12.53
C ALA A 366 -9.25 -2.08 11.55
N TYR A 367 -9.32 -1.61 10.30
CA TYR A 367 -8.29 -1.89 9.29
C TYR A 367 -6.88 -1.56 9.80
N GLN A 368 -6.68 -0.35 10.33
CA GLN A 368 -5.36 0.07 10.83
C GLN A 368 -4.87 -0.76 12.00
N SER A 369 -5.76 -1.07 12.95
CA SER A 369 -5.42 -1.86 14.13
C SER A 369 -5.05 -3.29 13.74
N ILE A 370 -5.83 -3.91 12.84
CA ILE A 370 -5.56 -5.27 12.35
C ILE A 370 -4.29 -5.30 11.50
N ASN A 371 -4.11 -4.34 10.58
CA ASN A 371 -2.92 -4.31 9.73
C ASN A 371 -1.64 -4.18 10.58
N ARG A 372 -1.65 -3.33 11.61
CA ARG A 372 -0.52 -3.23 12.55
C ARG A 372 -0.25 -4.55 13.26
N MET A 373 -1.29 -5.24 13.69
CA MET A 373 -1.18 -6.55 14.33
C MET A 373 -0.59 -7.61 13.38
N LEU A 374 -1.02 -7.64 12.12
CA LEU A 374 -0.47 -8.54 11.10
C LEU A 374 1.01 -8.24 10.80
N VAL A 375 1.37 -6.97 10.68
CA VAL A 375 2.77 -6.54 10.52
C VAL A 375 3.63 -6.97 11.72
N GLN A 376 3.14 -6.79 12.95
CA GLN A 376 3.84 -7.25 14.15
C GLN A 376 3.99 -8.77 14.19
N GLN A 377 2.96 -9.51 13.78
CA GLN A 377 3.02 -10.97 13.68
C GLN A 377 4.06 -11.43 12.65
N ALA A 378 4.13 -10.77 11.49
CA ALA A 378 5.11 -11.06 10.46
C ALA A 378 6.55 -10.80 10.96
N HIS A 379 6.78 -9.70 11.68
CA HIS A 379 8.08 -9.44 12.32
C HIS A 379 8.43 -10.48 13.39
N ALA A 380 7.47 -10.87 14.23
CA ALA A 380 7.69 -11.89 15.26
C ALA A 380 8.13 -13.23 14.67
N ILE A 381 7.64 -13.60 13.47
CA ILE A 381 8.11 -14.78 12.74
C ILE A 381 9.59 -14.63 12.33
N LEU A 382 9.96 -13.51 11.74
CA LEU A 382 11.34 -13.27 11.30
C LEU A 382 12.33 -13.17 12.47
N ASP A 383 11.89 -12.60 13.60
CA ASP A 383 12.71 -12.41 14.80
C ASP A 383 12.75 -13.66 15.71
N GLY A 384 11.93 -14.67 15.43
CA GLY A 384 11.82 -15.87 16.26
C GLY A 384 11.14 -15.63 17.62
N ASP A 385 10.31 -14.59 17.73
CA ASP A 385 9.56 -14.24 18.95
C ASP A 385 8.20 -14.96 19.01
N GLU A 386 8.18 -16.15 19.63
CA GLU A 386 6.95 -16.95 19.79
C GLU A 386 5.89 -16.22 20.64
N GLU A 387 6.29 -15.43 21.64
CA GLU A 387 5.34 -14.73 22.51
C GLU A 387 4.62 -13.62 21.75
N ALA A 388 5.36 -12.80 21.01
CA ALA A 388 4.80 -11.75 20.16
C ALA A 388 3.93 -12.32 19.03
N TYR A 389 4.33 -13.45 18.43
CA TYR A 389 3.53 -14.15 17.42
C TYR A 389 2.19 -14.66 17.97
N LEU A 390 2.19 -15.20 19.20
CA LEU A 390 1.01 -15.79 19.84
C LEU A 390 0.07 -14.77 20.51
N ALA A 391 0.57 -13.58 20.84
CA ALA A 391 -0.18 -12.51 21.49
C ALA A 391 -1.54 -12.17 20.85
N PRO A 392 -1.69 -12.04 19.51
CA PRO A 392 -2.96 -11.69 18.90
C PRO A 392 -3.98 -12.84 18.85
N PHE A 393 -3.57 -14.08 19.11
CA PHE A 393 -4.48 -15.22 19.06
C PHE A 393 -5.25 -15.41 20.37
N ALA A 394 -6.53 -15.75 20.24
CA ALA A 394 -7.35 -16.20 21.35
C ALA A 394 -6.69 -17.39 22.07
N PRO A 395 -6.82 -17.52 23.40
CA PRO A 395 -6.15 -18.55 24.18
C PRO A 395 -6.28 -19.97 23.63
N GLU A 396 -7.43 -20.30 23.06
CA GLU A 396 -7.76 -21.62 22.49
C GLU A 396 -6.96 -21.94 21.21
N LEU A 397 -6.49 -20.92 20.48
CA LEU A 397 -5.70 -21.10 19.26
C LEU A 397 -4.19 -21.17 19.51
N ARG A 398 -3.70 -20.70 20.66
CA ARG A 398 -2.27 -20.50 20.90
C ARG A 398 -1.44 -21.78 20.82
N GLU A 399 -2.00 -22.91 21.25
CA GLU A 399 -1.29 -24.19 21.17
C GLU A 399 -1.05 -24.63 19.72
N VAL A 400 -2.12 -24.61 18.91
CA VAL A 400 -2.07 -24.99 17.48
C VAL A 400 -1.19 -24.01 16.71
N GLN A 401 -1.31 -22.71 16.97
CA GLN A 401 -0.50 -21.69 16.32
C GLN A 401 0.98 -21.77 16.75
N GLY A 402 1.28 -22.15 17.99
CA GLY A 402 2.66 -22.38 18.43
C GLY A 402 3.33 -23.54 17.69
N VAL A 403 2.57 -24.58 17.32
CA VAL A 403 3.09 -25.65 16.45
C VAL A 403 3.45 -25.10 15.07
N ILE A 404 2.57 -24.32 14.45
CA ILE A 404 2.81 -23.70 13.14
C ILE A 404 4.04 -22.79 13.21
N PHE A 405 4.14 -21.94 14.23
CA PHE A 405 5.29 -21.06 14.46
C PHE A 405 6.61 -21.83 14.46
N ARG A 406 6.70 -22.91 15.25
CA ARG A 406 7.92 -23.72 15.31
C ARG A 406 8.30 -24.39 14.00
N ARG A 407 7.33 -24.70 13.13
CA ARG A 407 7.59 -25.19 11.77
C ARG A 407 8.10 -24.07 10.87
N MET A 408 7.52 -22.87 10.97
CA MET A 408 7.98 -21.68 10.26
C MET A 408 9.42 -21.30 10.59
N GLN A 409 9.86 -21.51 11.84
CA GLN A 409 11.25 -21.29 12.24
C GLN A 409 12.27 -22.22 11.56
N GLN A 410 11.82 -23.25 10.83
CA GLN A 410 12.69 -24.13 10.04
C GLN A 410 12.83 -23.66 8.58
N ILE A 411 12.09 -22.62 8.19
CA ILE A 411 12.07 -22.10 6.83
C ILE A 411 13.02 -20.90 6.75
N PRO A 412 13.91 -20.85 5.74
CA PRO A 412 14.87 -19.77 5.60
C PRO A 412 14.21 -18.55 4.94
N PHE A 413 13.34 -17.86 5.65
CA PHE A 413 12.70 -16.64 5.13
C PHE A 413 13.71 -15.51 5.01
N SER A 414 13.84 -14.92 3.82
CA SER A 414 14.50 -13.62 3.63
C SER A 414 13.55 -12.46 3.87
N SER A 415 12.25 -12.66 3.62
CA SER A 415 11.19 -11.72 3.99
C SER A 415 9.90 -12.48 4.25
N TYR A 416 9.05 -11.95 5.13
CA TYR A 416 7.72 -12.46 5.39
C TYR A 416 6.78 -11.29 5.71
N VAL A 417 5.62 -11.24 5.06
CA VAL A 417 4.66 -10.14 5.12
C VAL A 417 3.26 -10.71 5.25
N LEU A 418 2.46 -10.11 6.14
CA LEU A 418 1.03 -10.38 6.30
C LEU A 418 0.25 -9.09 6.14
N GLU A 419 -0.77 -9.10 5.28
CA GLU A 419 -1.59 -7.95 4.97
C GLU A 419 -3.06 -8.36 4.85
N LEU A 420 -3.97 -7.42 5.12
CA LEU A 420 -5.38 -7.64 4.81
C LEU A 420 -5.60 -7.62 3.30
N ASP A 421 -6.48 -8.49 2.80
CA ASP A 421 -6.91 -8.43 1.40
C ASP A 421 -7.48 -7.03 1.10
N PRO A 422 -6.95 -6.29 0.11
CA PRO A 422 -7.42 -4.94 -0.24
C PRO A 422 -8.90 -4.88 -0.65
N GLY A 423 -9.47 -6.00 -1.13
CA GLY A 423 -10.88 -6.17 -1.47
C GLY A 423 -11.81 -6.35 -0.27
N GLU A 424 -11.27 -6.58 0.92
CA GLU A 424 -12.02 -7.03 2.09
C GLU A 424 -12.91 -5.93 2.69
N SER A 425 -14.12 -6.32 3.08
CA SER A 425 -15.15 -5.40 3.54
C SER A 425 -15.40 -5.53 5.05
N LEU A 426 -14.62 -4.82 5.87
CA LEU A 426 -14.80 -4.77 7.35
C LEU A 426 -16.05 -3.96 7.79
N ARG A 427 -17.25 -4.35 7.34
CA ARG A 427 -18.52 -3.65 7.64
C ARG A 427 -18.97 -3.82 9.08
N ASP A 428 -18.70 -4.97 9.70
CA ASP A 428 -19.12 -5.31 11.06
C ASP A 428 -18.10 -4.88 12.14
N ALA A 429 -17.10 -4.09 11.76
CA ALA A 429 -16.09 -3.55 12.66
C ALA A 429 -16.67 -2.73 13.84
N ASP A 430 -17.87 -2.14 13.68
CA ASP A 430 -18.59 -1.42 14.71
C ASP A 430 -19.18 -2.34 15.80
N ARG A 431 -19.48 -3.60 15.45
CA ARG A 431 -19.98 -4.62 16.37
C ARG A 431 -18.86 -5.27 17.19
N GLY A 432 -17.61 -5.02 16.82
CA GLY A 432 -16.46 -5.65 17.46
C GLY A 432 -16.26 -7.10 17.05
N GLU A 433 -16.89 -7.57 15.97
CA GLU A 433 -16.76 -8.93 15.45
C GLU A 433 -16.66 -8.86 13.92
N MET A 434 -15.70 -9.58 13.34
CA MET A 434 -15.54 -9.71 11.89
C MET A 434 -15.24 -11.17 11.56
N ASN A 435 -15.93 -11.73 10.59
CA ASN A 435 -15.80 -13.13 10.22
C ASN A 435 -15.33 -13.24 8.78
N HIS A 436 -14.53 -14.26 8.50
CA HIS A 436 -14.07 -14.61 7.15
C HIS A 436 -13.35 -13.45 6.44
N VAL A 437 -12.47 -12.77 7.19
CA VAL A 437 -11.67 -11.65 6.68
C VAL A 437 -10.44 -12.21 5.97
N GLY A 438 -10.30 -11.90 4.68
CA GLY A 438 -9.14 -12.31 3.88
C GLY A 438 -7.83 -11.68 4.35
N VAL A 439 -6.81 -12.51 4.52
CA VAL A 439 -5.43 -12.14 4.85
C VAL A 439 -4.52 -12.75 3.80
N TRP A 440 -3.65 -11.93 3.22
CA TRP A 440 -2.63 -12.36 2.28
C TRP A 440 -1.30 -12.53 3.01
N GLY A 441 -0.63 -13.64 2.73
CA GLY A 441 0.74 -13.87 3.14
C GLY A 441 1.67 -13.86 1.93
N ARG A 442 2.79 -13.16 2.06
CA ARG A 442 3.84 -13.11 1.06
C ARG A 442 5.20 -13.37 1.69
N TYR A 443 6.02 -14.20 1.06
CA TYR A 443 7.36 -14.50 1.56
C TYR A 443 8.38 -14.71 0.45
N THR A 444 9.65 -14.50 0.79
CA THR A 444 10.80 -14.88 -0.05
C THR A 444 11.71 -15.80 0.75
N LEU A 445 12.52 -16.59 0.06
CA LEU A 445 13.40 -17.59 0.67
C LEU A 445 14.87 -17.26 0.40
N GLU A 446 15.73 -17.47 1.39
CA GLU A 446 17.16 -17.18 1.27
C GLU A 446 17.81 -17.96 0.12
N GLY A 447 18.46 -17.24 -0.78
CA GLY A 447 19.18 -17.81 -1.92
C GLY A 447 18.30 -18.20 -3.10
N VAL A 448 16.98 -18.05 -3.01
CA VAL A 448 16.06 -18.10 -4.15
C VAL A 448 16.01 -16.70 -4.81
N PRO A 449 15.85 -16.58 -6.14
CA PRO A 449 15.73 -15.28 -6.80
C PRO A 449 14.68 -14.36 -6.16
N GLU A 450 15.02 -13.09 -5.94
CA GLU A 450 14.14 -12.11 -5.26
C GLU A 450 12.84 -11.85 -6.02
N ASP A 451 12.83 -12.06 -7.34
CA ASP A 451 11.64 -11.95 -8.19
C ASP A 451 10.74 -13.20 -8.13
N ASN A 452 11.03 -14.15 -7.22
CA ASN A 452 10.17 -15.28 -6.92
C ASN A 452 9.58 -15.16 -5.50
N ASP A 453 8.68 -14.19 -5.31
CA ASP A 453 7.90 -14.11 -4.09
C ASP A 453 6.81 -15.19 -4.07
N PHE A 454 6.62 -15.86 -2.94
CA PHE A 454 5.58 -16.84 -2.75
C PHE A 454 4.38 -16.21 -2.07
N ARG A 455 3.18 -16.61 -2.48
CA ARG A 455 1.91 -16.02 -2.04
C ARG A 455 0.91 -17.10 -1.63
N TYR A 456 0.15 -16.80 -0.59
CA TYR A 456 -0.98 -17.62 -0.15
C TYR A 456 -2.04 -16.74 0.50
N THR A 457 -3.26 -17.29 0.65
CA THR A 457 -4.35 -16.62 1.36
C THR A 457 -4.78 -17.40 2.59
N ALA A 458 -5.31 -16.70 3.58
CA ALA A 458 -5.94 -17.26 4.76
C ALA A 458 -7.16 -16.43 5.15
N ASN A 459 -8.10 -17.02 5.87
CA ASN A 459 -9.31 -16.34 6.33
C ASN A 459 -9.38 -16.32 7.85
N TYR A 460 -9.38 -15.14 8.45
CA TYR A 460 -9.38 -14.95 9.90
C TYR A 460 -10.75 -14.46 10.38
N ASP A 461 -11.15 -14.93 11.57
CA ASP A 461 -12.21 -14.28 12.34
C ASP A 461 -11.56 -13.44 13.44
N PHE A 462 -12.06 -12.22 13.64
CA PHE A 462 -11.56 -11.26 14.61
C PHE A 462 -12.66 -10.86 15.60
N VAL A 463 -12.30 -10.79 16.87
CA VAL A 463 -13.16 -10.24 17.94
C VAL A 463 -12.39 -9.15 18.67
N LYS A 464 -13.09 -8.05 18.99
CA LYS A 464 -12.51 -6.91 19.70
C LYS A 464 -12.56 -7.16 21.21
N GLU A 465 -11.39 -7.16 21.86
CA GLU A 465 -11.26 -7.17 23.32
C GLU A 465 -10.64 -5.84 23.78
N GLY A 466 -11.47 -4.99 24.40
CA GLY A 466 -11.08 -3.62 24.74
C GLY A 466 -10.81 -2.78 23.48
N ASP A 467 -9.58 -2.32 23.33
CA ASP A 467 -9.11 -1.56 22.16
C ASP A 467 -8.33 -2.39 21.14
N SER A 468 -8.10 -3.67 21.43
CA SER A 468 -7.33 -4.59 20.59
C SER A 468 -8.24 -5.59 19.88
N TRP A 469 -7.81 -6.07 18.72
CA TRP A 469 -8.43 -7.20 18.03
C TRP A 469 -7.70 -8.48 18.42
N GLN A 470 -8.44 -9.57 18.53
CA GLN A 470 -7.92 -10.92 18.67
C GLN A 470 -8.40 -11.80 17.53
N ILE A 471 -7.54 -12.70 17.07
CA ILE A 471 -7.86 -13.73 16.09
C ILE A 471 -8.50 -14.90 16.84
N THR A 472 -9.75 -15.23 16.52
CA THR A 472 -10.52 -16.31 17.15
C THR A 472 -10.66 -17.53 16.27
N VAL A 473 -10.51 -17.39 14.96
CA VAL A 473 -10.45 -18.50 14.01
C VAL A 473 -9.42 -18.20 12.93
N VAL A 474 -8.68 -19.23 12.54
CA VAL A 474 -7.82 -19.25 11.35
C VAL A 474 -8.31 -20.36 10.44
N ARG A 475 -8.54 -20.04 9.17
CA ARG A 475 -8.86 -21.03 8.13
C ARG A 475 -7.90 -20.85 6.98
N ASP A 476 -7.50 -21.98 6.40
CA ASP A 476 -6.70 -21.99 5.20
C ASP A 476 -7.49 -21.38 4.04
N GLY A 477 -6.78 -20.66 3.19
CA GLY A 477 -7.27 -20.18 1.90
C GLY A 477 -6.64 -20.97 0.77
N ASP A 478 -6.37 -20.28 -0.33
CA ASP A 478 -5.71 -20.86 -1.49
C ASP A 478 -4.19 -20.92 -1.28
N PHE A 479 -3.58 -21.99 -1.82
CA PHE A 479 -2.13 -22.22 -1.79
C PHE A 479 -1.55 -22.31 -0.38
N THR A 480 -2.18 -23.15 0.45
CA THR A 480 -1.76 -23.36 1.84
C THR A 480 -0.26 -23.63 1.92
N PRO A 481 0.50 -22.86 2.73
CA PRO A 481 1.94 -23.08 2.86
C PRO A 481 2.26 -24.51 3.32
N PHE A 482 3.30 -25.09 2.73
CA PHE A 482 3.66 -26.50 2.98
C PHE A 482 3.83 -26.82 4.47
N TRP A 483 4.40 -25.92 5.27
CA TRP A 483 4.58 -26.12 6.72
C TRP A 483 3.29 -25.97 7.55
N PHE A 484 2.18 -25.50 6.99
CA PHE A 484 0.89 -25.48 7.71
C PHE A 484 0.30 -26.90 7.81
N LEU A 485 0.51 -27.70 6.77
CA LEU A 485 -0.02 -29.07 6.69
C LEU A 485 0.74 -30.08 7.56
N GLY A 486 2.00 -29.81 7.91
CA GLY A 486 2.81 -30.76 8.67
C GLY A 486 4.22 -30.28 8.96
N ASP A 487 4.95 -31.09 9.72
CA ASP A 487 6.37 -30.86 9.99
C ASP A 487 7.16 -30.89 8.67
N VAL A 488 8.23 -30.13 8.61
CA VAL A 488 9.03 -29.91 7.40
C VAL A 488 10.48 -30.28 7.67
N VAL A 489 11.14 -30.85 6.68
CA VAL A 489 12.59 -31.01 6.65
C VAL A 489 13.10 -30.30 5.41
N MET A 490 14.10 -29.45 5.58
CA MET A 490 14.71 -28.72 4.47
C MET A 490 16.04 -29.36 4.09
N ASN A 491 16.20 -29.66 2.82
CA ASN A 491 17.43 -30.12 2.21
C ASN A 491 17.86 -29.14 1.12
N ARG A 492 19.17 -29.02 0.90
CA ARG A 492 19.73 -28.13 -0.10
C ARG A 492 20.74 -28.86 -0.96
N SER A 493 20.60 -28.71 -2.27
CA SER A 493 21.57 -29.10 -3.28
C SER A 493 22.12 -27.82 -3.96
N PRO A 494 23.10 -27.92 -4.90
CA PRO A 494 23.60 -26.75 -5.62
C PRO A 494 22.51 -25.87 -6.23
N HIS A 495 21.48 -26.48 -6.85
CA HIS A 495 20.45 -25.75 -7.60
C HIS A 495 19.03 -25.89 -7.04
N PHE A 496 18.84 -26.55 -5.89
CA PHE A 496 17.51 -26.76 -5.30
C PHE A 496 17.45 -26.53 -3.79
N LEU A 497 16.32 -25.97 -3.37
CA LEU A 497 15.84 -25.95 -2.00
C LEU A 497 14.65 -26.91 -1.90
N ILE A 498 14.84 -28.05 -1.23
CA ILE A 498 13.90 -29.17 -1.23
C ILE A 498 13.27 -29.26 0.16
N PHE A 499 11.97 -29.02 0.23
CA PHE A 499 11.15 -29.19 1.42
C PHE A 499 10.47 -30.54 1.37
N THR A 500 10.68 -31.34 2.41
CA THR A 500 10.15 -32.71 2.50
C THR A 500 9.45 -32.92 3.84
N ARG A 501 8.85 -34.10 4.01
CA ARG A 501 8.31 -34.56 5.30
C ARG A 501 9.36 -35.44 6.00
N PRO A 502 9.36 -35.48 7.35
CA PRO A 502 10.32 -36.32 8.08
C PRO A 502 10.30 -37.81 7.69
N ASP A 503 9.16 -38.33 7.21
CA ASP A 503 9.00 -39.72 6.78
C ASP A 503 9.46 -39.99 5.33
N THR A 504 9.73 -38.97 4.53
CA THR A 504 10.22 -39.09 3.14
C THR A 504 11.74 -38.93 2.99
N GLU A 505 12.47 -38.87 4.11
CA GLU A 505 13.93 -38.65 4.16
C GLU A 505 14.71 -39.66 3.29
N ALA A 506 14.31 -40.93 3.30
CA ALA A 506 14.98 -41.99 2.54
C ALA A 506 14.94 -41.77 1.00
N SER A 507 13.87 -41.15 0.49
CA SER A 507 13.70 -40.86 -0.95
C SER A 507 14.29 -39.50 -1.35
N THR A 508 14.67 -38.68 -0.38
CA THR A 508 15.11 -37.30 -0.63
C THR A 508 16.45 -37.23 -1.35
N ALA A 509 17.39 -38.13 -1.03
CA ALA A 509 18.69 -38.18 -1.72
C ALA A 509 18.52 -38.54 -3.20
N THR A 510 17.73 -39.59 -3.50
CA THR A 510 17.39 -39.99 -4.87
C THR A 510 16.73 -38.85 -5.64
N LEU A 511 15.74 -38.20 -5.03
CA LEU A 511 15.09 -37.05 -5.64
C LEU A 511 16.07 -35.91 -5.94
N SER A 512 16.95 -35.58 -4.98
CA SER A 512 17.98 -34.56 -5.17
C SER A 512 18.90 -34.88 -6.35
N ASP A 513 19.34 -36.13 -6.49
CA ASP A 513 20.21 -36.55 -7.59
C ASP A 513 19.48 -36.48 -8.95
N GLU A 514 18.20 -36.86 -8.99
CA GLU A 514 17.37 -36.80 -10.21
C GLU A 514 17.09 -35.35 -10.65
N LEU A 515 16.86 -34.45 -9.69
CA LEU A 515 16.67 -33.02 -9.94
C LEU A 515 17.94 -32.38 -10.49
N GLU A 516 19.11 -32.64 -9.89
CA GLU A 516 20.40 -32.12 -10.38
C GLU A 516 20.76 -32.68 -11.75
N SER A 517 20.47 -33.96 -12.02
CA SER A 517 20.65 -34.55 -13.35
C SER A 517 19.75 -33.87 -14.40
N ALA A 518 18.49 -33.60 -14.07
CA ALA A 518 17.59 -32.85 -14.94
C ALA A 518 18.09 -31.41 -15.18
N TYR A 519 18.63 -30.76 -14.15
CA TYR A 519 19.27 -29.44 -14.27
C TYR A 519 20.41 -29.47 -15.29
N ASP A 520 21.36 -30.37 -15.12
CA ASP A 520 22.54 -30.50 -15.99
C ASP A 520 22.13 -30.77 -17.45
N VAL A 521 21.11 -31.61 -17.67
CA VAL A 521 20.59 -31.90 -19.01
C VAL A 521 20.01 -30.63 -19.65
N LEU A 522 19.19 -29.88 -18.93
CA LEU A 522 18.54 -28.68 -19.48
C LEU A 522 19.51 -27.51 -19.64
N GLU A 523 20.50 -27.37 -18.75
CA GLU A 523 21.57 -26.37 -18.87
C GLU A 523 22.41 -26.63 -20.13
N GLN A 524 22.80 -27.88 -20.38
CA GLN A 524 23.53 -28.27 -21.60
C GLN A 524 22.72 -27.99 -22.88
N ARG A 525 21.40 -28.01 -22.78
CA ARG A 525 20.48 -27.64 -23.88
C ARG A 525 20.22 -26.14 -23.97
N GLY A 526 20.78 -25.33 -23.07
CA GLY A 526 20.73 -23.87 -23.13
C GLY A 526 19.42 -23.26 -22.64
N LEU A 527 18.62 -23.97 -21.84
CA LEU A 527 17.44 -23.39 -21.21
C LEU A 527 17.83 -22.38 -20.11
N PRO A 528 17.02 -21.32 -19.92
CA PRO A 528 17.28 -20.29 -18.91
C PRO A 528 16.87 -20.78 -17.51
N LEU A 529 17.71 -21.59 -16.89
CA LEU A 529 17.46 -22.12 -15.55
C LEU A 529 17.73 -21.09 -14.45
N GLU A 530 16.93 -21.13 -13.39
CA GLU A 530 17.21 -20.35 -12.18
C GLU A 530 18.44 -20.89 -11.44
N PRO A 531 19.18 -20.04 -10.71
CA PRO A 531 20.31 -20.50 -9.91
C PRO A 531 19.89 -21.42 -8.75
N VAL A 532 18.68 -21.21 -8.20
CA VAL A 532 18.10 -22.06 -7.16
C VAL A 532 16.59 -22.18 -7.38
N ASN A 533 16.08 -23.41 -7.44
CA ASN A 533 14.68 -23.75 -7.62
C ASN A 533 14.08 -24.31 -6.32
N VAL A 534 12.79 -24.09 -6.09
CA VAL A 534 12.09 -24.57 -4.89
C VAL A 534 11.31 -25.84 -5.21
N VAL A 535 11.45 -26.86 -4.38
CA VAL A 535 10.76 -28.15 -4.52
C VAL A 535 10.02 -28.51 -3.24
N PHE A 536 8.75 -28.90 -3.37
CA PHE A 536 7.93 -29.42 -2.28
C PHE A 536 7.61 -30.89 -2.54
N PHE A 537 8.12 -31.77 -1.68
CA PHE A 537 7.91 -33.21 -1.78
C PHE A 537 6.90 -33.66 -0.72
N THR A 538 5.68 -33.97 -1.18
CA THR A 538 4.54 -34.26 -0.32
C THR A 538 4.60 -35.69 0.22
N ALA A 539 3.95 -35.95 1.36
CA ALA A 539 3.72 -37.33 1.82
C ALA A 539 2.62 -38.03 0.99
N PRO A 540 2.53 -39.37 1.03
CA PRO A 540 1.34 -40.10 0.61
C PRO A 540 0.12 -39.62 1.40
N ASP A 541 -1.03 -39.45 0.72
CA ASP A 541 -2.28 -38.90 1.28
C ASP A 541 -2.28 -37.39 1.60
N GLU A 542 -1.17 -36.69 1.36
CA GLU A 542 -1.15 -35.23 1.45
C GLU A 542 -1.82 -34.61 0.22
N GLY A 543 -2.87 -33.82 0.45
CA GLY A 543 -3.69 -33.22 -0.58
C GLY A 543 -2.90 -32.27 -1.46
N LEU A 544 -2.37 -32.75 -2.60
CA LEU A 544 -1.75 -31.91 -3.64
C LEU A 544 -2.69 -30.77 -4.06
N HIS A 545 -4.00 -30.99 -3.96
CA HIS A 545 -5.02 -29.97 -4.16
C HIS A 545 -4.88 -28.78 -3.20
N ASP A 546 -4.57 -29.01 -1.93
CA ASP A 546 -4.51 -27.91 -0.95
C ASP A 546 -3.26 -27.05 -1.16
N LEU A 547 -2.19 -27.65 -1.70
CA LEU A 547 -0.94 -26.97 -2.04
C LEU A 547 -0.98 -26.24 -3.39
N THR A 548 -1.72 -26.79 -4.36
CA THR A 548 -1.64 -26.36 -5.77
C THR A 548 -2.98 -25.87 -6.35
N GLY A 549 -4.08 -26.04 -5.63
CA GLY A 549 -5.45 -25.82 -6.10
C GLY A 549 -5.97 -26.91 -7.05
N ARG A 550 -5.25 -28.03 -7.26
CA ARG A 550 -5.58 -29.03 -8.30
C ARG A 550 -5.73 -30.46 -7.79
N ASN A 551 -6.75 -31.17 -8.29
CA ASN A 551 -6.95 -32.59 -8.03
C ASN A 551 -5.98 -33.44 -8.87
N GLY A 552 -4.88 -33.92 -8.28
CA GLY A 552 -3.79 -34.58 -9.01
C GLY A 552 -3.30 -35.90 -8.41
N THR A 553 -4.20 -36.75 -7.91
CA THR A 553 -3.84 -38.02 -7.24
C THR A 553 -3.11 -39.05 -8.12
N ARG A 554 -2.82 -38.75 -9.40
CA ARG A 554 -2.13 -39.64 -10.35
C ARG A 554 -0.89 -39.05 -11.02
N VAL A 555 -0.49 -37.82 -10.72
CA VAL A 555 0.69 -37.20 -11.35
C VAL A 555 1.91 -37.28 -10.46
N LEU A 556 3.07 -37.58 -11.05
CA LEU A 556 4.35 -37.69 -10.33
C LEU A 556 4.76 -36.36 -9.70
N GLY A 557 4.61 -35.28 -10.47
CA GLY A 557 4.90 -33.93 -10.01
C GLY A 557 4.23 -32.89 -10.90
N LEU A 558 4.29 -31.64 -10.46
CA LEU A 558 3.67 -30.49 -11.09
C LEU A 558 4.54 -29.25 -10.89
N ALA A 559 5.05 -28.67 -11.97
CA ALA A 559 5.57 -27.32 -11.92
C ALA A 559 4.42 -26.31 -11.83
N VAL A 560 4.47 -25.45 -10.82
CA VAL A 560 3.46 -24.42 -10.56
C VAL A 560 4.10 -23.05 -10.68
N ALA A 561 3.41 -22.16 -11.36
CA ALA A 561 3.67 -20.73 -11.35
C ALA A 561 2.33 -20.00 -11.20
N GLN A 562 2.31 -18.98 -10.35
CA GLN A 562 1.16 -18.12 -10.15
C GLN A 562 1.32 -16.83 -10.92
N TYR A 563 0.23 -16.33 -11.49
CA TYR A 563 0.20 -15.03 -12.17
C TYR A 563 -0.61 -14.06 -11.35
N SER A 564 -0.02 -12.92 -11.02
CA SER A 564 -0.73 -11.79 -10.44
C SER A 564 -0.67 -10.59 -11.37
N PHE A 565 -1.69 -9.74 -11.27
CA PHE A 565 -1.78 -8.48 -11.99
C PHE A 565 -1.64 -7.33 -10.99
N GLU A 566 -0.49 -6.66 -11.04
CA GLU A 566 -0.17 -5.53 -10.16
C GLU A 566 0.31 -4.37 -11.03
N GLU A 567 -0.12 -3.14 -10.75
CA GLU A 567 0.31 -1.94 -11.49
C GLU A 567 0.13 -2.02 -13.03
N ASN A 568 -0.91 -2.74 -13.49
CA ASN A 568 -1.11 -3.06 -14.90
C ASN A 568 0.08 -3.82 -15.52
N LYS A 569 0.71 -4.71 -14.77
CA LYS A 569 1.76 -5.64 -15.23
C LYS A 569 1.45 -7.06 -14.76
N VAL A 570 1.85 -8.04 -15.56
CA VAL A 570 1.83 -9.45 -15.16
C VAL A 570 3.09 -9.78 -14.38
N HIS A 571 2.92 -10.29 -13.17
CA HIS A 571 3.99 -10.83 -12.35
C HIS A 571 3.86 -12.35 -12.27
N VAL A 572 4.96 -13.07 -12.50
CA VAL A 572 5.03 -14.52 -12.32
C VAL A 572 5.71 -14.81 -10.99
N ASN A 573 4.93 -15.33 -10.05
CA ASN A 573 5.31 -15.54 -8.67
C ASN A 573 5.07 -17.01 -8.26
N SER A 574 5.45 -17.36 -7.03
CA SER A 574 5.26 -18.69 -6.43
C SER A 574 5.74 -19.84 -7.33
N ARG A 575 6.88 -19.67 -8.02
CA ARG A 575 7.43 -20.64 -8.95
C ARG A 575 8.09 -21.77 -8.18
N ALA A 576 7.50 -22.97 -8.22
CA ALA A 576 8.00 -24.14 -7.51
C ALA A 576 7.60 -25.45 -8.20
N PHE A 577 8.32 -26.51 -7.87
CA PHE A 577 8.01 -27.86 -8.31
C PHE A 577 7.42 -28.67 -7.15
N PHE A 578 6.21 -29.19 -7.32
CA PHE A 578 5.55 -30.06 -6.35
C PHE A 578 5.69 -31.52 -6.80
N ILE A 579 6.08 -32.41 -5.89
CA ILE A 579 6.27 -33.83 -6.18
C ILE A 579 5.38 -34.64 -5.26
N ASN A 580 4.58 -35.53 -5.85
CA ASN A 580 3.70 -36.42 -5.13
C ASN A 580 4.50 -37.62 -4.60
N GLY A 581 4.71 -37.69 -3.29
CA GLY A 581 5.46 -38.77 -2.65
C GLY A 581 4.91 -40.17 -2.89
N GLU A 582 3.58 -40.31 -2.98
CA GLU A 582 2.95 -41.62 -3.26
C GLU A 582 3.27 -42.09 -4.68
N ALA A 583 3.10 -41.22 -5.67
CA ALA A 583 3.43 -41.53 -7.05
C ALA A 583 4.93 -41.80 -7.18
N PHE A 584 5.77 -40.96 -6.59
CA PHE A 584 7.23 -41.12 -6.61
C PHE A 584 7.67 -42.48 -6.05
N ALA A 585 7.07 -42.93 -4.93
CA ALA A 585 7.33 -44.24 -4.34
C ALA A 585 6.83 -45.40 -5.23
N ARG A 586 5.60 -45.34 -5.74
CA ARG A 586 5.06 -46.37 -6.66
C ARG A 586 5.90 -46.52 -7.93
N HIS A 587 6.38 -45.41 -8.48
CA HIS A 587 7.24 -45.41 -9.67
C HIS A 587 8.64 -45.98 -9.42
N ALA A 588 9.05 -46.24 -8.18
CA ALA A 588 10.26 -47.01 -7.91
C ALA A 588 10.07 -48.53 -8.15
N ASP A 589 8.83 -49.02 -8.03
CA ASP A 589 8.49 -50.44 -8.12
C ASP A 589 7.86 -50.85 -9.47
N GLU A 590 7.17 -49.93 -10.16
CA GLU A 590 6.32 -50.23 -11.33
C GLU A 590 6.78 -49.66 -12.68
N MET A 591 7.63 -48.61 -12.68
CA MET A 591 8.16 -47.97 -13.88
C MET A 591 9.69 -48.03 -13.89
N GLU A 592 10.30 -48.09 -15.09
CA GLU A 592 11.76 -48.03 -15.20
C GLU A 592 12.25 -46.66 -14.73
N ALA A 593 13.37 -46.59 -14.01
CA ALA A 593 13.90 -45.33 -13.45
C ALA A 593 14.07 -44.21 -14.50
N ASP A 594 14.30 -44.59 -15.76
CA ASP A 594 14.40 -43.68 -16.89
C ASP A 594 13.09 -42.89 -17.13
N GLU A 595 11.91 -43.49 -16.90
CA GLU A 595 10.62 -42.80 -17.12
C GLU A 595 10.33 -41.75 -16.04
N ARG A 596 10.79 -41.97 -14.80
CA ARG A 596 10.71 -40.99 -13.71
C ARG A 596 11.61 -39.79 -13.97
N ALA A 597 12.88 -40.03 -14.32
CA ALA A 597 13.84 -38.98 -14.65
C ALA A 597 13.36 -38.11 -15.83
N VAL A 598 12.76 -38.75 -16.84
CA VAL A 598 12.16 -38.05 -17.99
C VAL A 598 10.98 -37.17 -17.58
N THR A 599 10.15 -37.61 -16.62
CA THR A 599 9.03 -36.80 -16.12
C THR A 599 9.52 -35.62 -15.27
N ILE A 600 10.53 -35.82 -14.42
CA ILE A 600 11.17 -34.72 -13.67
C ILE A 600 11.76 -33.69 -14.63
N THR A 601 12.46 -34.14 -15.67
CA THR A 601 13.02 -33.26 -16.70
C THR A 601 11.92 -32.47 -17.42
N HIS A 602 10.78 -33.10 -17.72
CA HIS A 602 9.63 -32.43 -18.34
C HIS A 602 9.08 -31.31 -17.47
N GLU A 603 8.78 -31.58 -16.19
CA GLU A 603 8.26 -30.56 -15.27
C GLU A 603 9.27 -29.43 -15.06
N MET A 604 10.56 -29.75 -15.06
CA MET A 604 11.61 -28.75 -14.94
C MET A 604 11.69 -27.81 -16.15
N VAL A 605 11.25 -28.23 -17.34
CA VAL A 605 11.13 -27.34 -18.50
C VAL A 605 10.05 -26.28 -18.25
N HIS A 606 8.90 -26.68 -17.69
CA HIS A 606 7.84 -25.73 -17.32
C HIS A 606 8.34 -24.71 -16.29
N LEU A 607 9.10 -25.17 -15.30
CA LEU A 607 9.70 -24.27 -14.30
C LEU A 607 10.73 -23.32 -14.94
N ALA A 608 11.60 -23.82 -15.81
CA ALA A 608 12.60 -23.02 -16.53
C ALA A 608 11.97 -21.92 -17.39
N LEU A 609 10.84 -22.24 -18.03
CA LEU A 609 10.15 -21.32 -18.93
C LEU A 609 9.13 -20.42 -18.22
N SER A 610 8.83 -20.67 -16.94
CA SER A 610 7.76 -20.00 -16.18
C SER A 610 7.75 -18.46 -16.29
N LYS A 611 8.92 -17.81 -16.28
CA LYS A 611 9.05 -16.34 -16.44
C LYS A 611 8.54 -15.83 -17.79
N GLU A 612 8.75 -16.62 -18.83
CA GLU A 612 8.39 -16.33 -20.21
C GLU A 612 6.98 -16.86 -20.55
N SER A 613 6.47 -17.79 -19.75
CA SER A 613 5.13 -18.35 -19.90
C SER A 613 4.04 -17.29 -19.72
N ARG A 614 2.92 -17.48 -20.42
CA ARG A 614 1.68 -16.73 -20.21
C ARG A 614 0.50 -17.70 -20.13
N PRO A 615 -0.57 -17.33 -19.39
CA PRO A 615 -1.73 -18.22 -19.23
C PRO A 615 -2.44 -18.63 -20.52
N PHE A 616 -2.26 -17.86 -21.59
CA PHE A 616 -2.88 -18.07 -22.90
C PHE A 616 -1.90 -18.64 -23.94
N ILE A 617 -0.74 -19.14 -23.51
CA ILE A 617 0.09 -20.00 -24.39
C ILE A 617 -0.71 -21.27 -24.64
N PRO A 618 -0.93 -21.66 -25.91
CA PRO A 618 -1.70 -22.85 -26.21
C PRO A 618 -0.97 -24.10 -25.68
N PRO A 619 -1.70 -25.07 -25.09
CA PRO A 619 -1.09 -26.20 -24.39
C PRO A 619 -0.19 -27.06 -25.31
N TRP A 620 -0.48 -27.15 -26.61
CA TRP A 620 0.40 -27.87 -27.54
C TRP A 620 1.81 -27.28 -27.64
N LEU A 621 1.95 -25.97 -27.42
CA LEU A 621 3.23 -25.28 -27.49
C LEU A 621 4.02 -25.48 -26.19
N SER A 622 3.38 -25.27 -25.04
CA SER A 622 4.02 -25.44 -23.73
C SER A 622 4.38 -26.90 -23.46
N GLU A 623 3.44 -27.84 -23.62
CA GLU A 623 3.72 -29.27 -23.45
C GLU A 623 4.65 -29.80 -24.53
N GLY A 624 4.50 -29.32 -25.78
CA GLY A 624 5.37 -29.74 -26.87
C GLY A 624 6.83 -29.42 -26.62
N LEU A 625 7.13 -28.24 -26.04
CA LEU A 625 8.49 -27.87 -25.64
C LEU A 625 9.00 -28.77 -24.53
N ALA A 626 8.19 -29.04 -23.50
CA ALA A 626 8.57 -29.95 -22.42
C ALA A 626 8.83 -31.38 -22.93
N VAL A 627 7.99 -31.90 -23.84
CA VAL A 627 8.20 -33.19 -24.52
C VAL A 627 9.49 -33.21 -25.33
N TYR A 628 9.80 -32.15 -26.06
CA TYR A 628 11.02 -32.02 -26.86
C TYR A 628 12.28 -31.92 -25.99
N TYR A 629 12.27 -31.10 -24.93
CA TYR A 629 13.42 -30.91 -24.05
C TYR A 629 13.69 -32.12 -23.15
N ALA A 630 12.65 -32.81 -22.69
CA ALA A 630 12.75 -34.05 -21.92
C ALA A 630 12.96 -35.31 -22.79
N ASN A 631 13.02 -35.16 -24.12
CA ASN A 631 13.18 -36.26 -25.07
C ASN A 631 12.11 -37.37 -24.90
N GLN A 632 10.87 -36.97 -24.59
CA GLN A 632 9.76 -37.89 -24.32
C GLN A 632 9.15 -38.51 -25.58
N ALA A 633 9.36 -37.89 -26.74
CA ALA A 633 8.83 -38.31 -28.03
C ALA A 633 9.97 -38.64 -29.02
N PRO A 634 10.82 -39.64 -28.74
CA PRO A 634 11.82 -40.09 -29.70
C PRO A 634 11.14 -40.63 -30.97
N PRO A 635 11.84 -40.70 -32.12
CA PRO A 635 11.26 -41.10 -33.40
C PRO A 635 10.44 -42.40 -33.35
N GLU A 636 10.86 -43.38 -32.55
CA GLU A 636 10.15 -44.66 -32.42
C GLU A 636 8.80 -44.54 -31.73
N ARG A 637 8.66 -43.61 -30.77
CA ARG A 637 7.39 -43.34 -30.09
C ARG A 637 6.44 -42.54 -30.98
N LEU A 638 6.97 -41.65 -31.81
CA LEU A 638 6.18 -40.85 -32.76
C LEU A 638 5.50 -41.72 -33.83
N LYS A 639 6.04 -42.91 -34.16
CA LYS A 639 5.42 -43.86 -35.11
C LYS A 639 3.99 -44.25 -34.69
N ILE A 640 3.68 -44.23 -33.39
CA ILE A 640 2.34 -44.52 -32.88
C ILE A 640 1.30 -43.58 -33.49
N LEU A 641 1.65 -42.30 -33.70
CA LEU A 641 0.74 -41.31 -34.28
C LEU A 641 0.34 -41.66 -35.71
N THR A 642 1.19 -42.36 -36.47
CA THR A 642 0.92 -42.75 -37.86
C THR A 642 0.04 -44.00 -38.01
N GLY A 643 -0.42 -44.58 -36.89
CA GLY A 643 -1.44 -45.63 -36.91
C GLY A 643 -2.76 -45.17 -37.53
N GLU A 644 -3.57 -46.11 -38.02
CA GLU A 644 -4.81 -45.80 -38.74
C GLU A 644 -5.74 -44.87 -37.95
N GLY A 645 -6.00 -43.68 -38.51
CA GLY A 645 -7.01 -42.73 -38.03
C GLY A 645 -6.63 -41.86 -36.82
N TYR A 646 -5.40 -41.93 -36.29
CA TYR A 646 -4.99 -41.09 -35.15
C TYR A 646 -4.69 -39.64 -35.54
N LEU A 647 -3.91 -39.40 -36.60
CA LEU A 647 -3.61 -38.04 -37.06
C LEU A 647 -4.87 -37.26 -37.47
N ASP A 648 -5.92 -37.95 -37.94
CA ASP A 648 -7.18 -37.31 -38.34
C ASP A 648 -7.98 -36.75 -37.16
N ARG A 649 -7.66 -37.18 -35.92
CA ARG A 649 -8.31 -36.72 -34.68
C ARG A 649 -7.56 -35.57 -34.00
N LEU A 650 -6.37 -35.23 -34.48
CA LEU A 650 -5.50 -34.21 -33.92
C LEU A 650 -5.57 -32.95 -34.77
N SER A 651 -5.63 -31.78 -34.15
CA SER A 651 -5.79 -30.50 -34.83
C SER A 651 -5.10 -29.40 -34.04
N LEU A 652 -4.13 -28.71 -34.63
CA LEU A 652 -3.52 -27.55 -33.98
C LEU A 652 -4.53 -26.43 -33.68
N THR A 653 -5.59 -26.30 -34.48
CA THR A 653 -6.65 -25.32 -34.22
C THR A 653 -7.41 -25.66 -32.93
N ASP A 654 -7.80 -26.93 -32.76
CA ASP A 654 -8.53 -27.37 -31.57
C ASP A 654 -7.63 -27.32 -30.33
N LEU A 655 -6.36 -27.74 -30.47
CA LEU A 655 -5.37 -27.66 -29.41
C LEU A 655 -4.97 -26.21 -29.05
N THR A 656 -5.17 -25.25 -29.95
CA THR A 656 -4.98 -23.82 -29.66
C THR A 656 -6.15 -23.23 -28.88
N ALA A 657 -7.37 -23.75 -29.09
CA ALA A 657 -8.54 -23.36 -28.33
C ALA A 657 -8.61 -24.03 -26.94
N ALA A 658 -7.87 -25.12 -26.73
CA ALA A 658 -7.84 -25.83 -25.47
C ALA A 658 -7.10 -25.05 -24.35
N THR A 659 -7.52 -25.24 -23.12
CA THR A 659 -6.89 -24.74 -21.90
C THR A 659 -5.96 -25.77 -21.25
N SER A 660 -6.10 -27.05 -21.63
CA SER A 660 -5.20 -28.14 -21.27
C SER A 660 -5.25 -29.27 -22.32
N LEU A 661 -4.19 -30.07 -22.41
CA LEU A 661 -4.26 -31.31 -23.20
C LEU A 661 -5.21 -32.29 -22.52
N GLY A 662 -6.04 -32.98 -23.31
CA GLY A 662 -7.07 -33.90 -22.84
C GLY A 662 -8.37 -33.23 -22.37
N GLU A 663 -8.57 -31.92 -22.56
CA GLU A 663 -9.80 -31.20 -22.17
C GLU A 663 -11.08 -31.82 -22.78
N HIS A 664 -10.97 -32.42 -23.95
CA HIS A 664 -12.07 -33.10 -24.65
C HIS A 664 -11.98 -34.64 -24.59
N ASP A 665 -11.04 -35.19 -23.80
CA ASP A 665 -10.77 -36.62 -23.69
C ASP A 665 -11.56 -37.27 -22.54
N VAL A 666 -12.87 -37.44 -22.77
CA VAL A 666 -13.81 -37.99 -21.77
C VAL A 666 -13.46 -39.41 -21.32
N PHE A 667 -12.65 -40.16 -22.11
CA PHE A 667 -12.31 -41.56 -21.85
C PHE A 667 -10.81 -41.81 -21.59
N GLY A 668 -9.97 -40.77 -21.61
CA GLY A 668 -8.53 -40.87 -21.36
C GLY A 668 -7.73 -41.57 -22.46
N GLU A 669 -8.27 -41.64 -23.68
CA GLU A 669 -7.68 -42.37 -24.81
C GLU A 669 -6.86 -41.48 -25.74
N THR A 670 -7.04 -40.15 -25.71
CA THR A 670 -6.43 -39.20 -26.67
C THR A 670 -5.33 -38.32 -26.10
N VAL A 671 -5.33 -38.06 -24.78
CA VAL A 671 -4.37 -37.14 -24.14
C VAL A 671 -2.92 -37.52 -24.44
N GLY A 672 -2.59 -38.81 -24.41
CA GLY A 672 -1.25 -39.29 -24.73
C GLY A 672 -0.80 -39.01 -26.17
N TYR A 673 -1.74 -39.04 -27.12
CA TYR A 673 -1.46 -38.72 -28.51
C TYR A 673 -1.32 -37.21 -28.72
N GLU A 674 -2.08 -36.39 -27.99
CA GLU A 674 -1.95 -34.93 -28.02
C GLU A 674 -0.57 -34.48 -27.53
N TYR A 675 -0.04 -35.07 -26.46
CA TYR A 675 1.33 -34.83 -25.99
C TYR A 675 2.38 -35.19 -27.06
N LEU A 676 2.26 -36.40 -27.63
CA LEU A 676 3.19 -36.85 -28.67
C LEU A 676 3.12 -35.98 -29.92
N TYR A 677 1.93 -35.57 -30.33
CA TYR A 677 1.73 -34.69 -31.48
C TYR A 677 2.30 -33.29 -31.21
N SER A 678 2.08 -32.75 -30.02
CA SER A 678 2.66 -31.48 -29.58
C SER A 678 4.19 -31.50 -29.65
N GLY A 679 4.82 -32.57 -29.13
CA GLY A 679 6.27 -32.77 -29.26
C GLY A 679 6.75 -32.94 -30.71
N ALA A 680 5.95 -33.59 -31.56
CA ALA A 680 6.23 -33.71 -32.98
C ALA A 680 6.20 -32.35 -33.70
N VAL A 681 5.24 -31.48 -33.37
CA VAL A 681 5.15 -30.12 -33.92
C VAL A 681 6.40 -29.32 -33.55
N ILE A 682 6.82 -29.34 -32.29
CA ILE A 682 8.05 -28.65 -31.86
C ILE A 682 9.29 -29.23 -32.53
N THR A 683 9.40 -30.56 -32.60
CA THR A 683 10.51 -31.23 -33.29
C THR A 683 10.58 -30.81 -34.76
N TYR A 684 9.44 -30.79 -35.46
CA TYR A 684 9.35 -30.31 -36.83
C TYR A 684 9.80 -28.85 -36.96
N LEU A 685 9.31 -27.97 -36.08
CA LEU A 685 9.67 -26.56 -36.11
C LEU A 685 11.17 -26.35 -35.86
N VAL A 686 11.75 -27.03 -34.87
CA VAL A 686 13.19 -26.93 -34.59
C VAL A 686 14.02 -27.44 -35.77
N GLN A 687 13.66 -28.57 -36.38
CA GLN A 687 14.40 -29.13 -37.51
C GLN A 687 14.39 -28.23 -38.75
N ASN A 688 13.27 -27.53 -39.00
CA ASN A 688 13.10 -26.71 -40.21
C ASN A 688 13.49 -25.24 -40.02
N TYR A 689 13.37 -24.72 -38.80
CA TYR A 689 13.50 -23.28 -38.51
C TYR A 689 14.53 -22.93 -37.44
N GLY A 690 15.04 -23.93 -36.71
CA GLY A 690 16.02 -23.76 -35.64
C GLY A 690 15.38 -23.47 -34.27
N GLU A 691 16.05 -23.93 -33.22
CA GLU A 691 15.57 -23.84 -31.82
C GLU A 691 15.42 -22.39 -31.33
N GLU A 692 16.37 -21.52 -31.66
CA GLU A 692 16.33 -20.09 -31.30
C GLU A 692 15.04 -19.43 -31.81
N LYS A 693 14.60 -19.78 -33.02
CA LYS A 693 13.39 -19.22 -33.62
C LYS A 693 12.11 -19.75 -32.97
N VAL A 694 12.10 -21.01 -32.55
CA VAL A 694 11.00 -21.60 -31.77
C VAL A 694 10.91 -20.95 -30.39
N MET A 695 12.03 -20.72 -29.72
CA MET A 695 12.06 -20.01 -28.44
C MET A 695 11.65 -18.54 -28.58
N ALA A 696 12.01 -17.88 -29.68
CA ALA A 696 11.52 -16.53 -29.98
C ALA A 696 10.00 -16.50 -30.19
N PHE A 697 9.45 -17.49 -30.89
CA PHE A 697 8.00 -17.67 -31.03
C PHE A 697 7.31 -17.89 -29.67
N TYR A 698 7.87 -18.72 -28.80
CA TYR A 698 7.37 -18.92 -27.44
C TYR A 698 7.33 -17.62 -26.63
N ARG A 699 8.45 -16.88 -26.63
CA ARG A 699 8.58 -15.59 -25.93
C ARG A 699 7.67 -14.50 -26.47
N ALA A 700 7.19 -14.61 -27.71
CA ALA A 700 6.32 -13.60 -28.30
C ALA A 700 5.00 -13.45 -27.52
N TYR A 701 4.51 -14.51 -26.87
CA TYR A 701 3.34 -14.43 -26.00
C TYR A 701 3.55 -13.50 -24.80
N ALA A 702 4.78 -13.45 -24.26
CA ALA A 702 5.14 -12.54 -23.19
C ALA A 702 5.20 -11.06 -23.61
N THR A 703 5.16 -10.77 -24.92
CA THR A 703 5.21 -9.40 -25.47
C THR A 703 3.83 -8.77 -25.69
N VAL A 704 2.75 -9.53 -25.46
CA VAL A 704 1.38 -8.97 -25.49
C VAL A 704 1.27 -7.85 -24.46
N PRO A 705 0.80 -6.64 -24.84
CA PRO A 705 0.78 -5.49 -23.93
C PRO A 705 -0.03 -5.77 -22.66
N ASP A 706 0.52 -5.45 -21.50
CA ASP A 706 -0.14 -5.70 -20.21
C ASP A 706 -1.51 -5.01 -20.08
N ALA A 707 -1.71 -3.86 -20.75
CA ALA A 707 -3.00 -3.18 -20.77
C ALA A 707 -4.12 -4.01 -21.41
N GLU A 708 -3.80 -4.81 -22.43
CA GLU A 708 -4.73 -5.73 -23.08
C GLU A 708 -5.09 -6.88 -22.14
N LEU A 709 -4.10 -7.41 -21.41
CA LEU A 709 -4.29 -8.45 -20.42
C LEU A 709 -5.12 -7.93 -19.24
N ALA A 710 -4.82 -6.72 -18.75
CA ALA A 710 -5.57 -6.08 -17.68
C ALA A 710 -7.03 -5.86 -18.09
N GLU A 711 -7.33 -5.45 -19.33
CA GLU A 711 -8.72 -5.30 -19.79
C GLU A 711 -9.51 -6.62 -19.75
N LYS A 712 -8.89 -7.73 -20.17
CA LYS A 712 -9.55 -9.05 -20.23
C LYS A 712 -9.63 -9.76 -18.88
N PHE A 713 -8.65 -9.57 -18.00
CA PHE A 713 -8.57 -10.22 -16.70
C PHE A 713 -8.95 -9.30 -15.52
N SER A 714 -9.39 -8.06 -15.78
CA SER A 714 -9.97 -7.19 -14.75
C SER A 714 -11.50 -7.26 -14.73
N GLY A 715 -12.07 -7.56 -13.57
CA GLY A 715 -13.53 -7.56 -13.38
C GLY A 715 -13.99 -8.54 -12.31
N MET A 716 -15.19 -8.27 -11.75
CA MET A 716 -15.80 -9.08 -10.68
C MET A 716 -15.97 -10.56 -11.05
N PHE A 717 -15.98 -10.90 -12.35
CA PHE A 717 -16.14 -12.26 -12.86
C PHE A 717 -14.88 -12.80 -13.56
N ALA A 718 -13.74 -12.09 -13.51
CA ALA A 718 -12.55 -12.46 -14.26
C ALA A 718 -12.03 -13.86 -13.88
N GLY A 719 -12.03 -14.22 -12.59
CA GLY A 719 -11.66 -15.57 -12.15
C GLY A 719 -12.61 -16.67 -12.66
N LEU A 720 -13.91 -16.38 -12.79
CA LEU A 720 -14.91 -17.32 -13.31
C LEU A 720 -14.84 -17.50 -14.83
N MET A 721 -14.27 -16.54 -15.55
CA MET A 721 -14.12 -16.54 -17.01
C MET A 721 -12.67 -16.68 -17.46
N ALA A 722 -11.76 -17.01 -16.54
CA ALA A 722 -10.32 -17.04 -16.81
C ALA A 722 -10.00 -17.99 -17.97
N ASP A 723 -10.53 -19.20 -17.94
CA ASP A 723 -10.34 -20.23 -18.99
C ASP A 723 -10.87 -19.78 -20.35
N VAL A 724 -12.04 -19.11 -20.37
CA VAL A 724 -12.64 -18.56 -21.60
C VAL A 724 -11.74 -17.46 -22.17
N HIS A 725 -11.29 -16.52 -21.34
CA HIS A 725 -10.43 -15.44 -21.78
C HIS A 725 -9.05 -15.92 -22.24
N MET A 726 -8.49 -16.95 -21.58
CA MET A 726 -7.25 -17.60 -22.03
C MET A 726 -7.42 -18.23 -23.41
N SER A 727 -8.48 -19.03 -23.59
CA SER A 727 -8.80 -19.67 -24.87
C SER A 727 -9.02 -18.65 -25.99
N GLU A 728 -9.80 -17.59 -25.74
CA GLU A 728 -10.03 -16.53 -26.72
C GLU A 728 -8.73 -15.84 -27.15
N MET A 729 -7.84 -15.53 -26.21
CA MET A 729 -6.55 -14.92 -26.55
C MET A 729 -5.62 -15.90 -27.27
N ALA A 730 -5.59 -17.18 -26.88
CA ALA A 730 -4.80 -18.19 -27.56
C ALA A 730 -5.25 -18.31 -29.04
N GLN A 731 -6.56 -18.34 -29.29
CA GLN A 731 -7.15 -18.38 -30.63
C GLN A 731 -6.89 -17.10 -31.44
N GLU A 732 -6.85 -15.94 -30.78
CA GLU A 732 -6.57 -14.66 -31.44
C GLU A 732 -5.08 -14.52 -31.81
N LYS A 733 -4.17 -14.81 -30.87
CA LYS A 733 -2.74 -14.51 -31.02
C LYS A 733 -1.98 -15.59 -31.77
N THR A 734 -2.28 -16.87 -31.53
CA THR A 734 -1.48 -17.99 -32.07
C THR A 734 -1.42 -18.00 -33.60
N PRO A 735 -2.53 -17.85 -34.36
CA PRO A 735 -2.45 -17.84 -35.82
C PRO A 735 -1.59 -16.70 -36.36
N ALA A 736 -1.67 -15.51 -35.76
CA ALA A 736 -0.87 -14.36 -36.15
C ALA A 736 0.63 -14.60 -35.89
N LEU A 737 0.97 -15.13 -34.71
CA LEU A 737 2.34 -15.45 -34.34
C LEU A 737 2.93 -16.57 -35.20
N VAL A 738 2.16 -17.63 -35.53
CA VAL A 738 2.62 -18.68 -36.44
C VAL A 738 2.91 -18.12 -37.83
N GLN A 739 2.05 -17.24 -38.35
CA GLN A 739 2.25 -16.58 -39.62
C GLN A 739 3.47 -15.65 -39.62
N GLU A 740 3.69 -14.89 -38.56
CA GLU A 740 4.83 -13.99 -38.40
C GLU A 740 6.16 -14.75 -38.35
N TYR A 741 6.23 -15.78 -37.50
CA TYR A 741 7.48 -16.49 -37.26
C TYR A 741 7.77 -17.51 -38.36
N PHE A 742 6.78 -18.28 -38.81
CA PHE A 742 7.03 -19.40 -39.72
C PHE A 742 6.56 -19.16 -41.15
N GLY A 743 5.84 -18.06 -41.41
CA GLY A 743 5.37 -17.73 -42.76
C GLY A 743 4.24 -18.63 -43.26
N MET A 744 3.53 -19.32 -42.36
CA MET A 744 2.47 -20.29 -42.64
C MET A 744 1.23 -19.97 -41.82
N SER A 745 0.04 -20.37 -42.30
CA SER A 745 -1.15 -20.42 -41.44
C SER A 745 -1.04 -21.57 -40.42
N LEU A 746 -1.89 -21.53 -39.37
CA LEU A 746 -1.93 -22.61 -38.37
C LEU A 746 -2.33 -23.95 -39.00
N GLU A 747 -3.26 -23.94 -39.95
CA GLU A 747 -3.71 -25.11 -40.71
C GLU A 747 -2.62 -25.62 -41.67
N GLU A 748 -1.86 -24.72 -42.29
CA GLU A 748 -0.72 -25.09 -43.12
C GLU A 748 0.38 -25.75 -42.31
N LEU A 749 0.66 -25.26 -41.09
CA LEU A 749 1.58 -25.87 -40.16
C LEU A 749 1.11 -27.28 -39.74
N ASP A 750 -0.17 -27.42 -39.36
CA ASP A 750 -0.77 -28.70 -39.00
C ASP A 750 -0.63 -29.74 -40.13
N ALA A 751 -0.98 -29.34 -41.36
CA ALA A 751 -0.85 -30.19 -42.54
C ALA A 751 0.62 -30.58 -42.82
N ALA A 752 1.55 -29.65 -42.65
CA ALA A 752 2.97 -29.89 -42.88
C ALA A 752 3.58 -30.86 -41.86
N VAL A 753 3.22 -30.74 -40.57
CA VAL A 753 3.66 -31.67 -39.52
C VAL A 753 3.11 -33.07 -39.77
N LYS A 754 1.82 -33.19 -40.11
CA LYS A 754 1.21 -34.48 -40.44
C LYS A 754 1.89 -35.14 -41.64
N ALA A 755 2.15 -34.39 -42.71
CA ALA A 755 2.88 -34.89 -43.87
C ALA A 755 4.31 -35.32 -43.51
N TRP A 756 4.99 -34.55 -42.66
CA TRP A 756 6.32 -34.88 -42.15
C TRP A 756 6.32 -36.17 -41.34
N LEU A 757 5.38 -36.37 -40.43
CA LEU A 757 5.22 -37.61 -39.65
C LEU A 757 5.00 -38.83 -40.54
N ILE A 758 4.11 -38.71 -41.54
CA ILE A 758 3.83 -39.80 -42.50
C ILE A 758 5.09 -40.13 -43.33
N SER A 759 5.82 -39.11 -43.79
CA SER A 759 7.02 -39.31 -44.61
C SER A 759 8.21 -39.86 -43.82
N SER A 760 8.34 -39.46 -42.55
CA SER A 760 9.43 -39.88 -41.65
C SER A 760 9.18 -41.26 -41.05
N GLY A 761 7.92 -41.69 -40.93
CA GLY A 761 7.53 -43.04 -40.52
C GLY A 761 7.66 -44.11 -41.62
N GLY A 762 7.97 -43.70 -42.86
CA GLY A 762 8.11 -44.58 -44.03
C GLY A 762 9.52 -45.07 -44.33
N ASN A 763 10.53 -44.72 -43.54
CA ASN A 763 11.93 -45.18 -43.67
C ASN A 763 12.40 -45.98 -42.46
#